data_AF-A0A9E0LE09-F1
#
_entry.id   AF-A0A9E0LE09-F1
#
_cell.length_a   1.000
_cell.length_b   1.000
_cell.length_c   1.000
_cell.angle_alpha   90.00
_cell.angle_beta   90.00
_cell.angle_gamma   90.00
#
_symmetry.space_group_name_H-M   'P 1'
#
loop_
_entity.id
_entity.type
_entity.pdbx_description
1 polymer ?
#
loop_
_entity_poly.entity_id
_entity_poly.type
_entity_poly.pdbx_seq_one_letter_code
_entity_poly.pdbx_strand_id
1 'polypeptide(L)'
;MSAQQAGSALQMQGRRVMNLAHFVTQAARRHPNGLALVWGELQWTWRESEARIASLVAGLASLGIGHGDRVLVHSKNTNELFELTYAIFRIGAVFVPTNFRLMPGDVVQLANIAKTKLFICHADFPEHAEAVMAGAKSVERLICTAAQAGKQPFGETSVDALIKAHPQAEAPMCSVGYDDPCWFFFTSGTTGLPKAAVLTHGQMAFVVNNHLCDLMPGTTERDASLVVAPLSHGAGVHALTQVARGALSILMPTDRLDPEDAWTLVEKHRVSNMFTVPTILKMLIEHPAVDTHDHSSLRYVIYAGAPMYREDQKTILLKLGKVIVQYFGLGEVTGAITVLPPELHSEDDALGRPGTCGFERCGMQVSIQDAQGHELKPMEQGEICVAGPAVFAGYYANPEANTKAFRDGWFLTGDLGHIDAQGFVYITGRASDMYISGGSNIYPREIEEKLLMHPALTEAAVLGVPDRLWGEVGVAVCVIKPGMALSAEELLGWLEPKVSRYKMPRKVYFWDALPRSGYGKVTKKLVKEEMQLRGLLEQAEGAKDVSNGPQAVSPDRPEASEPMRLIRQPGKLAVARALAVPVGIVTLDAMLPAGTNLISGLAALMQNHGIESACLTLSGGSFEPFLYVIPSPPPDKDHAAFYSQTYQPEGGVRLETATGTLGLKDGKPFFHCHATWFEADGRRGCGHVLSDSVVVSSPMRVQGGGMVGARFEVQPDSETGFSLFMPKATGISLGKDAKRGLAVRLAPNQDLTVALEDVGRAAGFQRAVLHGGVASLIGARFTDAPPVEGYAAEILVTHSNIRCADDAGAASEMDIVAVDLHGAVGSGRLVTGDNPILMTFEGLLEAV
;
A
#
# COMPACT_ATOMS: atom_id res chain seq x y z
N MET A 1 -29.25 -5.29 -49.33
CA MET A 1 -28.76 -4.07 -50.00
C MET A 1 -27.39 -3.76 -49.42
N SER A 2 -26.42 -3.52 -50.29
CA SER A 2 -24.99 -3.47 -50.02
C SER A 2 -24.56 -2.36 -49.06
N ALA A 3 -23.50 -2.64 -48.31
CA ALA A 3 -22.75 -1.75 -47.42
C ALA A 3 -22.01 -0.62 -48.18
N GLN A 4 -22.76 0.23 -48.88
CA GLN A 4 -22.28 1.44 -49.54
C GLN A 4 -23.26 2.58 -49.27
N GLN A 5 -23.21 3.11 -48.04
CA GLN A 5 -23.60 4.49 -47.68
C GLN A 5 -23.40 4.70 -46.16
N ALA A 6 -22.20 4.39 -45.65
CA ALA A 6 -21.75 5.03 -44.41
C ALA A 6 -21.28 6.43 -44.81
N GLY A 7 -22.14 7.44 -44.61
CA GLY A 7 -21.77 8.84 -44.83
C GLY A 7 -20.46 9.14 -44.11
N SER A 8 -19.57 9.88 -44.77
CA SER A 8 -18.27 10.25 -44.20
C SER A 8 -18.49 10.88 -42.83
N ALA A 9 -18.11 10.19 -41.75
CA ALA A 9 -18.08 10.81 -40.44
C ALA A 9 -17.22 12.07 -40.56
N LEU A 10 -17.79 13.23 -40.24
CA LEU A 10 -17.06 14.50 -40.27
C LEU A 10 -15.84 14.35 -39.34
N GLN A 11 -14.64 14.36 -39.91
CA GLN A 11 -13.40 14.38 -39.14
C GLN A 11 -13.16 15.81 -38.68
N MET A 12 -12.87 16.01 -37.38
CA MET A 12 -12.44 17.32 -36.89
C MET A 12 -11.19 17.77 -37.65
N GLN A 13 -11.30 18.89 -38.38
CA GLN A 13 -10.18 19.41 -39.18
C GLN A 13 -9.06 20.00 -38.30
N GLY A 14 -9.39 20.52 -37.12
CA GLY A 14 -8.42 21.04 -36.16
C GLY A 14 -8.41 20.19 -34.88
N ARG A 15 -7.32 19.45 -34.64
CA ARG A 15 -7.06 18.81 -33.34
C ARG A 15 -6.16 19.64 -32.44
N ARG A 16 -5.60 20.75 -32.92
CA ARG A 16 -4.71 21.61 -32.12
C ARG A 16 -5.49 22.26 -30.99
N VAL A 17 -4.94 22.18 -29.78
CA VAL A 17 -5.49 22.85 -28.58
C VAL A 17 -4.44 23.73 -27.93
N MET A 18 -4.85 24.47 -26.91
CA MET A 18 -3.93 25.25 -26.10
C MET A 18 -3.08 24.32 -25.22
N ASN A 19 -1.77 24.53 -25.24
CA ASN A 19 -0.87 23.95 -24.25
C ASN A 19 -1.18 24.59 -22.89
N LEU A 20 -1.39 23.76 -21.84
CA LEU A 20 -1.83 24.25 -20.52
C LEU A 20 -0.82 25.20 -19.87
N ALA A 21 0.47 25.10 -20.22
CA ALA A 21 1.47 26.07 -19.75
C ALA A 21 1.20 27.51 -20.23
N HIS A 22 0.41 27.68 -21.29
CA HIS A 22 0.03 28.99 -21.78
C HIS A 22 -0.80 29.79 -20.76
N PHE A 23 -1.42 29.16 -19.77
CA PHE A 23 -2.07 29.87 -18.67
C PHE A 23 -1.09 30.76 -17.91
N VAL A 24 0.13 30.29 -17.62
CA VAL A 24 1.17 31.10 -16.97
C VAL A 24 1.53 32.30 -17.84
N THR A 25 1.72 32.10 -19.14
CA THR A 25 2.00 33.19 -20.09
C THR A 25 0.87 34.22 -20.12
N GLN A 26 -0.39 33.80 -20.06
CA GLN A 26 -1.53 34.72 -19.99
C GLN A 26 -1.55 35.51 -18.69
N ALA A 27 -1.34 34.85 -17.55
CA ALA A 27 -1.29 35.50 -16.24
C ALA A 27 -0.14 36.51 -16.16
N ALA A 28 1.06 36.13 -16.62
CA ALA A 28 2.23 37.03 -16.67
C ALA A 28 2.04 38.24 -17.58
N ARG A 29 1.31 38.10 -18.68
CA ARG A 29 0.99 39.24 -19.58
C ARG A 29 -0.04 40.19 -18.98
N ARG A 30 -1.08 39.66 -18.33
CA ARG A 30 -2.20 40.46 -17.79
C ARG A 30 -1.87 41.07 -16.42
N HIS A 31 -1.16 40.32 -15.58
CA HIS A 31 -0.89 40.63 -14.18
C HIS A 31 0.59 40.42 -13.81
N PRO A 32 1.55 41.06 -14.52
CA PRO A 32 2.98 40.77 -14.38
C PRO A 32 3.52 40.96 -12.95
N ASN A 33 2.94 41.89 -12.19
CA ASN A 33 3.32 42.18 -10.80
C ASN A 33 2.43 41.48 -9.77
N GLY A 34 1.40 40.75 -10.20
CA GLY A 34 0.58 39.93 -9.30
C GLY A 34 1.39 38.73 -8.80
N LEU A 35 1.13 38.31 -7.56
CA LEU A 35 1.79 37.15 -6.99
C LEU A 35 1.22 35.86 -7.59
N ALA A 36 2.11 35.00 -8.09
CA ALA A 36 1.77 33.68 -8.62
C ALA A 36 1.85 32.61 -7.53
N LEU A 37 2.91 32.67 -6.72
CA LEU A 37 3.22 31.67 -5.71
C LEU A 37 3.81 32.33 -4.46
N VAL A 38 3.37 31.88 -3.28
CA VAL A 38 3.98 32.17 -1.98
C VAL A 38 4.35 30.85 -1.31
N TRP A 39 5.54 30.78 -0.71
CA TRP A 39 6.01 29.64 0.06
C TRP A 39 6.92 30.11 1.22
N GLY A 40 6.41 30.03 2.45
CA GLY A 40 7.08 30.66 3.59
C GLY A 40 7.26 32.16 3.37
N GLU A 41 8.48 32.66 3.51
CA GLU A 41 8.84 34.06 3.23
C GLU A 41 9.18 34.32 1.75
N LEU A 42 9.17 33.28 0.91
CA LEU A 42 9.46 33.40 -0.51
C LEU A 42 8.19 33.73 -1.29
N GLN A 43 8.33 34.60 -2.28
CA GLN A 43 7.24 35.00 -3.15
C GLN A 43 7.74 35.19 -4.58
N TRP A 44 6.90 34.84 -5.55
CA TRP A 44 7.18 35.03 -6.96
C TRP A 44 5.99 35.69 -7.64
N THR A 45 6.27 36.74 -8.39
CA THR A 45 5.31 37.37 -9.30
C THR A 45 5.09 36.52 -10.55
N TRP A 46 3.98 36.72 -11.25
CA TRP A 46 3.72 36.04 -12.52
C TRP A 46 4.83 36.25 -13.56
N ARG A 47 5.43 37.45 -13.61
CA ARG A 47 6.57 37.73 -14.50
C ARG A 47 7.80 36.89 -14.13
N GLU A 48 8.09 36.76 -12.84
CA GLU A 48 9.24 35.96 -12.37
C GLU A 48 9.01 34.48 -12.61
N SER A 49 7.81 33.96 -12.32
CA SER A 49 7.45 32.57 -12.60
C SER A 49 7.53 32.24 -14.08
N GLU A 50 7.02 33.09 -14.98
CA GLU A 50 7.13 32.90 -16.43
C GLU A 50 8.60 32.86 -16.89
N ALA A 51 9.45 33.76 -16.39
CA ALA A 51 10.87 33.77 -16.73
C ALA A 51 11.59 32.51 -16.23
N ARG A 52 11.32 32.08 -15.00
CA ARG A 52 11.90 30.86 -14.41
C ARG A 52 11.46 29.61 -15.16
N ILE A 53 10.18 29.51 -15.51
CA ILE A 53 9.64 28.40 -16.32
C ILE A 53 10.27 28.39 -17.72
N ALA A 54 10.45 29.55 -18.36
CA ALA A 54 11.12 29.63 -19.66
C ALA A 54 12.58 29.14 -19.59
N SER A 55 13.34 29.55 -18.58
CA SER A 55 14.69 29.04 -18.32
C SER A 55 14.70 27.53 -18.08
N LEU A 56 13.74 27.02 -17.31
CA LEU A 56 13.61 25.58 -17.03
C LEU A 56 13.29 24.78 -18.30
N VAL A 57 12.45 25.30 -19.20
CA VAL A 57 12.17 24.66 -20.49
C VAL A 57 13.44 24.55 -21.34
N ALA A 58 14.24 25.61 -21.42
CA ALA A 58 15.52 25.57 -22.13
C ALA A 58 16.51 24.57 -21.50
N GLY A 59 16.52 24.48 -20.16
CA GLY A 59 17.28 23.48 -19.43
C GLY A 59 16.83 22.05 -19.73
N LEU A 60 15.53 21.75 -19.67
CA LEU A 60 15.00 20.43 -20.01
C LEU A 60 15.30 20.07 -21.48
N ALA A 61 15.20 21.04 -22.40
CA ALA A 61 15.55 20.85 -23.81
C ALA A 61 17.05 20.53 -24.00
N SER A 62 17.95 21.17 -23.24
CA SER A 62 19.39 20.87 -23.29
C SER A 62 19.71 19.48 -22.73
N LEU A 63 18.83 18.94 -21.87
CA LEU A 63 18.87 17.54 -21.45
C LEU A 63 18.27 16.57 -22.49
N GLY A 64 17.80 17.05 -23.64
CA GLY A 64 17.23 16.22 -24.71
C GLY A 64 15.78 15.78 -24.46
N ILE A 65 15.06 16.47 -23.57
CA ILE A 65 13.62 16.27 -23.35
C ILE A 65 12.84 17.04 -24.39
N GLY A 66 11.81 16.40 -24.96
CA GLY A 66 10.95 16.99 -25.97
C GLY A 66 9.49 16.53 -25.88
N HIS A 67 8.74 16.79 -26.95
CA HIS A 67 7.33 16.40 -27.05
C HIS A 67 7.14 14.89 -26.85
N GLY A 68 6.20 14.51 -25.99
CA GLY A 68 5.86 13.11 -25.69
C GLY A 68 6.81 12.38 -24.73
N ASP A 69 7.94 12.97 -24.33
CA ASP A 69 8.82 12.37 -23.32
C ASP A 69 8.16 12.35 -21.94
N ARG A 70 8.35 11.26 -21.17
CA ARG A 70 7.78 11.13 -19.81
C ARG A 70 8.81 11.56 -18.78
N VAL A 71 8.46 12.56 -17.97
CA VAL A 71 9.30 13.10 -16.91
C VAL A 71 8.68 12.72 -15.57
N LEU A 72 9.33 11.80 -14.86
CA LEU A 72 8.92 11.37 -13.52
C LEU A 72 9.42 12.38 -12.49
N VAL A 73 8.51 12.85 -11.64
CA VAL A 73 8.84 13.83 -10.60
C VAL A 73 8.46 13.26 -9.24
N HIS A 74 9.47 13.02 -8.39
CA HIS A 74 9.30 12.58 -7.00
C HIS A 74 9.69 13.71 -6.06
N SER A 75 8.71 14.49 -5.64
CA SER A 75 8.94 15.71 -4.86
C SER A 75 7.79 16.02 -3.92
N LYS A 76 8.12 16.73 -2.84
CA LYS A 76 7.15 17.36 -1.94
C LYS A 76 6.55 18.60 -2.63
N ASN A 77 5.56 19.22 -2.00
CA ASN A 77 5.06 20.51 -2.45
C ASN A 77 6.17 21.56 -2.30
N THR A 78 6.64 22.08 -3.42
CA THR A 78 7.71 23.09 -3.50
C THR A 78 7.41 24.03 -4.67
N ASN A 79 8.08 25.17 -4.71
CA ASN A 79 8.03 26.04 -5.89
C ASN A 79 8.56 25.33 -7.15
N GLU A 80 9.58 24.48 -7.01
CA GLU A 80 10.14 23.75 -8.14
C GLU A 80 9.16 22.71 -8.69
N LEU A 81 8.38 22.01 -7.85
CA LEU A 81 7.32 21.11 -8.32
C LEU A 81 6.26 21.90 -9.12
N PHE A 82 5.85 23.07 -8.63
CA PHE A 82 4.92 23.95 -9.33
C PHE A 82 5.48 24.40 -10.70
N GLU A 83 6.73 24.88 -10.74
CA GLU A 83 7.39 25.33 -11.97
C GLU A 83 7.61 24.19 -12.97
N LEU A 84 8.01 23.01 -12.50
CA LEU A 84 8.24 21.81 -13.31
C LEU A 84 6.98 21.38 -14.06
N THR A 85 5.80 21.41 -13.42
CA THR A 85 4.54 21.07 -14.09
C THR A 85 4.36 21.89 -15.37
N TYR A 86 4.54 23.21 -15.30
CA TYR A 86 4.37 24.10 -16.44
C TYR A 86 5.52 24.03 -17.45
N ALA A 87 6.76 23.80 -16.99
CA ALA A 87 7.89 23.62 -17.90
C ALA A 87 7.75 22.33 -18.73
N ILE A 88 7.34 21.23 -18.10
CA ILE A 88 7.09 19.95 -18.75
C ILE A 88 5.93 20.06 -19.75
N PHE A 89 4.83 20.72 -19.38
CA PHE A 89 3.75 21.00 -20.32
C PHE A 89 4.23 21.85 -21.49
N ARG A 90 4.97 22.95 -21.24
CA ARG A 90 5.41 23.90 -22.28
C ARG A 90 6.29 23.26 -23.34
N ILE A 91 7.16 22.32 -22.97
CA ILE A 91 8.00 21.57 -23.92
C ILE A 91 7.23 20.45 -24.65
N GLY A 92 5.98 20.18 -24.24
CA GLY A 92 5.11 19.15 -24.79
C GLY A 92 5.37 17.76 -24.21
N ALA A 93 6.12 17.67 -23.11
CA ALA A 93 6.39 16.44 -22.39
C ALA A 93 5.24 16.07 -21.45
N VAL A 94 5.26 14.83 -20.97
CA VAL A 94 4.25 14.28 -20.07
C VAL A 94 4.77 14.34 -18.63
N PHE A 95 4.01 15.03 -17.78
CA PHE A 95 4.24 15.11 -16.34
C PHE A 95 3.82 13.81 -15.67
N VAL A 96 4.73 13.19 -14.93
CA VAL A 96 4.47 11.95 -14.19
C VAL A 96 4.82 12.17 -12.72
N PRO A 97 3.97 12.86 -11.95
CA PRO A 97 4.24 13.07 -10.55
C PRO A 97 4.01 11.79 -9.74
N THR A 98 4.70 11.69 -8.61
CA THR A 98 4.49 10.62 -7.64
C THR A 98 4.15 11.19 -6.28
N ASN A 99 3.48 10.39 -5.44
CA ASN A 99 3.36 10.73 -4.03
C ASN A 99 4.72 10.52 -3.36
N PHE A 100 5.25 11.57 -2.72
CA PHE A 100 6.55 11.51 -2.05
C PHE A 100 6.63 10.50 -0.90
N ARG A 101 5.47 10.00 -0.43
CA ARG A 101 5.37 8.97 0.62
C ARG A 101 5.48 7.53 0.10
N LEU A 102 5.55 7.32 -1.22
CA LEU A 102 5.74 5.99 -1.80
C LEU A 102 7.11 5.42 -1.42
N MET A 103 7.22 4.10 -1.32
CA MET A 103 8.51 3.44 -1.09
C MET A 103 9.37 3.48 -2.35
N PRO A 104 10.71 3.42 -2.25
CA PRO A 104 11.60 3.45 -3.42
C PRO A 104 11.23 2.42 -4.50
N GLY A 105 10.90 1.19 -4.09
CA GLY A 105 10.48 0.13 -5.00
C GLY A 105 9.19 0.43 -5.77
N ASP A 106 8.24 1.13 -5.15
CA ASP A 106 7.00 1.54 -5.83
C ASP A 106 7.32 2.56 -6.93
N VAL A 107 8.21 3.52 -6.65
CA VAL A 107 8.60 4.55 -7.62
C VAL A 107 9.34 3.93 -8.81
N VAL A 108 10.15 2.89 -8.60
CA VAL A 108 10.75 2.09 -9.69
C VAL A 108 9.67 1.49 -10.60
N GLN A 109 8.61 0.93 -10.01
CA GLN A 109 7.50 0.36 -10.80
C GLN A 109 6.79 1.45 -11.61
N LEU A 110 6.49 2.60 -11.01
CA LEU A 110 5.89 3.74 -11.72
C LEU A 110 6.77 4.21 -12.88
N ALA A 111 8.08 4.33 -12.64
CA ALA A 111 9.05 4.73 -13.65
C ALA A 111 9.02 3.79 -14.87
N ASN A 112 8.97 2.47 -14.62
CA ASN A 112 8.93 1.43 -15.63
C ASN A 112 7.61 1.39 -16.42
N ILE A 113 6.47 1.59 -15.75
CA ILE A 113 5.14 1.66 -16.40
C ILE A 113 5.07 2.89 -17.30
N ALA A 114 5.49 4.05 -16.82
CA ALA A 114 5.47 5.30 -17.57
C ALA A 114 6.51 5.35 -18.71
N LYS A 115 7.46 4.41 -18.76
CA LYS A 115 8.63 4.46 -19.65
C LYS A 115 9.34 5.80 -19.49
N THR A 116 9.61 6.17 -18.24
CA THR A 116 10.22 7.44 -17.86
C THR A 116 11.57 7.63 -18.54
N LYS A 117 11.84 8.80 -19.11
CA LYS A 117 13.13 9.17 -19.73
C LYS A 117 14.00 9.99 -18.77
N LEU A 118 13.41 10.99 -18.11
CA LEU A 118 14.08 11.81 -17.10
C LEU A 118 13.42 11.58 -15.75
N PHE A 119 14.23 11.32 -14.73
CA PHE A 119 13.81 11.31 -13.34
C PHE A 119 14.27 12.59 -12.63
N ILE A 120 13.31 13.28 -12.01
CA ILE A 120 13.54 14.46 -11.17
C ILE A 120 13.17 14.07 -9.75
N CYS A 121 14.14 14.01 -8.85
CA CYS A 121 13.93 13.58 -7.47
C CYS A 121 14.28 14.70 -6.49
N HIS A 122 13.51 14.86 -5.43
CA HIS A 122 13.81 15.83 -4.39
C HIS A 122 15.00 15.40 -3.55
N ALA A 123 15.86 16.37 -3.19
CA ALA A 123 17.12 16.12 -2.50
C ALA A 123 16.97 15.38 -1.15
N ASP A 124 15.76 15.37 -0.58
CA ASP A 124 15.41 14.61 0.63
C ASP A 124 15.26 13.10 0.40
N PHE A 125 15.26 12.63 -0.85
CA PHE A 125 14.97 11.24 -1.21
C PHE A 125 16.11 10.61 -2.03
N PRO A 126 17.36 10.58 -1.52
CA PRO A 126 18.48 9.96 -2.22
C PRO A 126 18.27 8.46 -2.44
N GLU A 127 17.63 7.76 -1.50
CA GLU A 127 17.30 6.32 -1.64
C GLU A 127 16.37 6.05 -2.82
N HIS A 128 15.38 6.92 -3.06
CA HIS A 128 14.51 6.83 -4.24
C HIS A 128 15.27 7.10 -5.53
N ALA A 129 16.18 8.08 -5.52
CA ALA A 129 17.05 8.38 -6.64
C ALA A 129 17.91 7.17 -7.03
N GLU A 130 18.58 6.56 -6.05
CA GLU A 130 19.39 5.36 -6.22
C GLU A 130 18.57 4.17 -6.73
N ALA A 131 17.42 3.89 -6.09
CA ALA A 131 16.56 2.77 -6.47
C ALA A 131 16.04 2.89 -7.90
N VAL A 132 15.57 4.07 -8.31
CA VAL A 132 15.06 4.30 -9.67
C VAL A 132 16.18 4.16 -10.70
N MET A 133 17.36 4.73 -10.45
CA MET A 133 18.49 4.60 -11.37
C MET A 133 18.98 3.15 -11.49
N ALA A 134 18.88 2.34 -10.43
CA ALA A 134 19.21 0.92 -10.47
C ALA A 134 18.14 0.06 -11.13
N GLY A 135 16.86 0.37 -10.91
CA GLY A 135 15.73 -0.50 -11.24
C GLY A 135 14.91 -0.13 -12.49
N ALA A 136 15.01 1.11 -12.99
CA ALA A 136 14.19 1.60 -14.09
C ALA A 136 15.03 1.82 -15.37
N LYS A 137 15.04 0.83 -16.26
CA LYS A 137 15.91 0.80 -17.45
C LYS A 137 15.66 1.92 -18.47
N SER A 138 14.48 2.54 -18.46
CA SER A 138 14.16 3.61 -19.40
C SER A 138 14.70 4.97 -18.96
N VAL A 139 15.08 5.12 -17.68
CA VAL A 139 15.55 6.38 -17.13
C VAL A 139 16.99 6.61 -17.61
N GLU A 140 17.17 7.63 -18.42
CA GLU A 140 18.47 7.98 -19.00
C GLU A 140 19.23 8.98 -18.14
N ARG A 141 18.50 9.78 -17.36
CA ARG A 141 19.01 10.99 -16.70
C ARG A 141 18.37 11.16 -15.34
N LEU A 142 19.14 11.67 -14.39
CA LEU A 142 18.69 12.04 -13.05
C LEU A 142 19.10 13.47 -12.73
N ILE A 143 18.14 14.29 -12.33
CA ILE A 143 18.39 15.61 -11.76
C ILE A 143 17.70 15.74 -10.41
N CYS A 144 18.22 16.60 -9.55
CA CYS A 144 17.61 16.87 -8.26
C CYS A 144 16.81 18.17 -8.22
N THR A 145 15.79 18.22 -7.37
CA THR A 145 15.21 19.50 -6.89
C THR A 145 15.96 19.94 -5.63
N ALA A 146 16.25 21.23 -5.54
CA ALA A 146 17.10 21.83 -4.51
C ALA A 146 16.25 22.71 -3.58
N ALA A 147 15.38 22.10 -2.77
CA ALA A 147 14.67 22.83 -1.72
C ALA A 147 15.69 23.47 -0.78
N GLN A 148 15.66 24.80 -0.72
CA GLN A 148 16.63 25.64 -0.03
C GLN A 148 16.94 25.13 1.39
N ALA A 149 18.19 24.68 1.63
CA ALA A 149 18.95 24.68 2.90
C ALA A 149 20.06 23.60 2.86
N GLY A 150 21.25 23.94 2.38
CA GLY A 150 22.51 23.27 2.76
C GLY A 150 22.71 21.78 2.42
N LYS A 151 21.77 21.11 1.75
CA LYS A 151 21.93 19.71 1.30
C LYS A 151 22.69 19.64 -0.01
N GLN A 152 23.56 18.64 -0.13
CA GLN A 152 24.33 18.41 -1.34
C GLN A 152 23.38 17.88 -2.45
N PRO A 153 23.33 18.54 -3.62
CA PRO A 153 22.57 18.04 -4.76
C PRO A 153 23.15 16.70 -5.24
N PHE A 154 22.29 15.84 -5.78
CA PHE A 154 22.68 14.61 -6.45
C PHE A 154 22.18 14.59 -7.90
N GLY A 155 22.62 13.59 -8.67
CA GLY A 155 22.36 13.52 -10.10
C GLY A 155 23.30 14.43 -10.89
N GLU A 156 22.98 14.64 -12.16
CA GLU A 156 23.83 15.38 -13.11
C GLU A 156 23.82 16.89 -12.86
N THR A 157 22.68 17.41 -12.39
CA THR A 157 22.46 18.83 -12.11
C THR A 157 21.23 19.01 -11.21
N SER A 158 20.88 20.26 -10.88
CA SER A 158 19.66 20.61 -10.15
C SER A 158 18.74 21.51 -10.97
N VAL A 159 17.46 21.58 -10.58
CA VAL A 159 16.48 22.48 -11.19
C VAL A 159 16.93 23.95 -11.11
N ASP A 160 17.36 24.41 -9.94
CA ASP A 160 17.91 25.77 -9.77
C ASP A 160 19.16 26.01 -10.64
N ALA A 161 20.06 25.02 -10.76
CA ALA A 161 21.23 25.13 -11.63
C ALA A 161 20.85 25.23 -13.12
N LEU A 162 19.84 24.49 -13.57
CA LEU A 162 19.30 24.61 -14.93
C LEU A 162 18.71 26.00 -15.19
N ILE A 163 17.93 26.54 -14.24
CA ILE A 163 17.37 27.89 -14.36
C ILE A 163 18.48 28.93 -14.49
N LYS A 164 19.53 28.85 -13.65
CA LYS A 164 20.67 29.75 -13.68
C LYS A 164 21.53 29.63 -14.93
N ALA A 165 21.63 28.45 -15.53
CA ALA A 165 22.40 28.22 -16.75
C ALA A 165 21.72 28.77 -18.01
N HIS A 166 20.40 29.01 -17.96
CA HIS A 166 19.60 29.48 -19.09
C HIS A 166 18.83 30.77 -18.79
N PRO A 167 19.50 31.84 -18.32
CA PRO A 167 18.81 33.07 -17.93
C PRO A 167 18.16 33.73 -19.14
N GLN A 168 16.93 34.24 -18.97
CA GLN A 168 16.18 34.95 -20.03
C GLN A 168 16.01 34.14 -21.33
N ALA A 169 15.98 32.80 -21.24
CA ALA A 169 15.84 31.96 -22.41
C ALA A 169 14.51 32.17 -23.14
N GLU A 170 14.56 32.20 -24.48
CA GLU A 170 13.36 32.08 -25.30
C GLU A 170 12.91 30.61 -25.29
N ALA A 171 11.75 30.35 -24.69
CA ALA A 171 11.14 29.02 -24.64
C ALA A 171 9.85 29.02 -25.47
N PRO A 172 9.88 28.65 -26.76
CA PRO A 172 8.66 28.59 -27.56
C PRO A 172 7.67 27.57 -26.96
N MET A 173 6.38 27.89 -27.05
CA MET A 173 5.32 26.98 -26.61
C MET A 173 5.19 25.83 -27.61
N CYS A 174 5.38 24.59 -27.16
CA CYS A 174 5.19 23.42 -28.02
C CYS A 174 3.73 23.34 -28.49
N SER A 175 3.52 23.09 -29.79
CA SER A 175 2.20 22.89 -30.36
C SER A 175 1.69 21.51 -29.99
N VAL A 176 0.50 21.44 -29.39
CA VAL A 176 -0.11 20.19 -28.91
C VAL A 176 -1.50 19.96 -29.50
N GLY A 177 -1.82 18.68 -29.71
CA GLY A 177 -3.14 18.19 -30.08
C GLY A 177 -4.06 17.95 -28.88
N TYR A 178 -5.35 17.75 -29.14
CA TYR A 178 -6.38 17.47 -28.15
C TYR A 178 -6.04 16.23 -27.32
N ASP A 179 -5.55 15.18 -27.99
CA ASP A 179 -5.25 13.88 -27.38
C ASP A 179 -3.80 13.75 -26.94
N ASP A 180 -2.98 14.79 -27.11
CA ASP A 180 -1.59 14.74 -26.65
C ASP A 180 -1.58 14.60 -25.12
N PRO A 181 -0.96 13.52 -24.58
CA PRO A 181 -0.84 13.35 -23.15
C PRO A 181 -0.06 14.50 -22.53
N CYS A 182 -0.56 15.03 -21.41
CA CYS A 182 0.13 16.03 -20.62
C CYS A 182 0.48 15.48 -19.24
N TRP A 183 -0.33 14.58 -18.67
CA TRP A 183 -0.15 14.08 -17.32
C TRP A 183 -0.53 12.60 -17.23
N PHE A 184 0.39 11.76 -16.75
CA PHE A 184 0.06 10.40 -16.30
C PHE A 184 -0.29 10.41 -14.83
N PHE A 185 -1.57 10.22 -14.54
CA PHE A 185 -2.12 10.21 -13.20
C PHE A 185 -2.20 8.76 -12.69
N PHE A 186 -1.32 8.39 -11.76
CA PHE A 186 -1.31 7.02 -11.25
C PHE A 186 -2.47 6.75 -10.28
N THR A 187 -3.20 5.67 -10.52
CA THR A 187 -4.27 5.16 -9.64
C THR A 187 -3.89 3.79 -9.09
N SER A 188 -4.29 3.51 -7.84
CA SER A 188 -4.13 2.19 -7.22
C SER A 188 -5.09 1.20 -7.88
N GLY A 189 -4.57 0.25 -8.66
CA GLY A 189 -5.39 -0.76 -9.32
C GLY A 189 -5.97 -1.79 -8.35
N THR A 190 -7.15 -2.35 -8.67
CA THR A 190 -7.78 -3.45 -7.91
C THR A 190 -6.92 -4.73 -7.87
N THR A 191 -6.02 -4.90 -8.82
CA THR A 191 -5.07 -6.02 -8.94
C THR A 191 -3.79 -5.84 -8.13
N GLY A 192 -3.63 -4.72 -7.39
CA GLY A 192 -2.43 -4.41 -6.62
C GLY A 192 -1.34 -3.68 -7.41
N LEU A 193 -1.33 -3.75 -8.74
CA LEU A 193 -0.41 -3.00 -9.59
C LEU A 193 -0.98 -1.61 -9.97
N PRO A 194 -0.20 -0.52 -9.88
CA PRO A 194 -0.65 0.82 -10.24
C PRO A 194 -0.90 0.96 -11.74
N LYS A 195 -1.88 1.79 -12.12
CA LYS A 195 -2.22 2.08 -13.52
C LYS A 195 -2.05 3.57 -13.80
N ALA A 196 -1.48 3.92 -14.95
CA ALA A 196 -1.34 5.32 -15.37
C ALA A 196 -2.57 5.75 -16.18
N ALA A 197 -3.47 6.52 -15.58
CA ALA A 197 -4.55 7.19 -16.30
C ALA A 197 -3.96 8.33 -17.15
N VAL A 198 -4.25 8.33 -18.45
CA VAL A 198 -3.70 9.30 -19.40
C VAL A 198 -4.60 10.53 -19.49
N LEU A 199 -4.11 11.65 -18.97
CA LEU A 199 -4.77 12.95 -19.07
C LEU A 199 -4.17 13.76 -20.21
N THR A 200 -5.02 14.30 -21.08
CA THR A 200 -4.59 15.03 -22.29
C THR A 200 -4.77 16.53 -22.16
N HIS A 201 -4.08 17.30 -23.01
CA HIS A 201 -4.23 18.76 -23.04
C HIS A 201 -5.68 19.21 -23.30
N GLY A 202 -6.38 18.55 -24.22
CA GLY A 202 -7.77 18.88 -24.56
C GLY A 202 -8.75 18.60 -23.42
N GLN A 203 -8.64 17.40 -22.83
CA GLN A 203 -9.42 17.00 -21.66
C GLN A 203 -9.18 17.96 -20.49
N MET A 204 -7.92 18.23 -20.14
CA MET A 204 -7.59 19.10 -19.00
C MET A 204 -8.01 20.55 -19.22
N ALA A 205 -8.02 21.05 -20.46
CA ALA A 205 -8.55 22.38 -20.77
C ALA A 205 -10.06 22.47 -20.48
N PHE A 206 -10.84 21.42 -20.82
CA PHE A 206 -12.24 21.32 -20.41
C PHE A 206 -12.37 21.27 -18.89
N VAL A 207 -11.58 20.43 -18.22
CA VAL A 207 -11.59 20.25 -16.76
C VAL A 207 -11.35 21.56 -16.03
N VAL A 208 -10.38 22.36 -16.46
CA VAL A 208 -10.09 23.68 -15.89
C VAL A 208 -11.30 24.61 -16.01
N ASN A 209 -11.92 24.69 -17.19
CA ASN A 209 -13.11 25.52 -17.40
C ASN A 209 -14.30 25.03 -16.56
N ASN A 210 -14.52 23.72 -16.51
CA ASN A 210 -15.62 23.13 -15.78
C ASN A 210 -15.46 23.27 -14.25
N HIS A 211 -14.22 23.18 -13.72
CA HIS A 211 -13.97 23.48 -12.30
C HIS A 211 -14.23 24.95 -11.95
N LEU A 212 -13.81 25.88 -12.80
CA LEU A 212 -14.10 27.31 -12.64
C LEU A 212 -15.59 27.64 -12.75
N CYS A 213 -16.34 26.86 -13.52
CA CYS A 213 -17.79 27.01 -13.67
C CYS A 213 -18.53 26.52 -12.42
N ASP A 214 -18.25 25.28 -11.99
CA ASP A 214 -19.13 24.57 -11.06
C ASP A 214 -18.59 24.50 -9.63
N LEU A 215 -17.27 24.43 -9.43
CA LEU A 215 -16.69 24.29 -8.08
C LEU A 215 -16.33 25.64 -7.45
N MET A 216 -15.94 26.61 -8.28
CA MET A 216 -15.43 27.91 -7.82
C MET A 216 -15.83 29.05 -8.76
N PRO A 217 -17.15 29.23 -9.01
CA PRO A 217 -17.66 30.28 -9.88
C PRO A 217 -17.16 31.66 -9.45
N GLY A 218 -16.86 32.51 -10.43
CA GLY A 218 -16.43 33.89 -10.14
C GLY A 218 -15.01 34.04 -9.58
N THR A 219 -14.16 33.00 -9.62
CA THR A 219 -12.72 33.13 -9.30
C THR A 219 -12.02 34.09 -10.28
N THR A 220 -11.17 34.97 -9.76
CA THR A 220 -10.46 36.06 -10.47
C THR A 220 -8.98 36.15 -10.04
N GLU A 221 -8.23 37.10 -10.61
CA GLU A 221 -6.83 37.38 -10.25
C GLU A 221 -6.64 37.93 -8.83
N ARG A 222 -7.73 38.37 -8.18
CA ARG A 222 -7.71 38.94 -6.82
C ARG A 222 -7.86 37.89 -5.73
N ASP A 223 -8.10 36.66 -6.14
CA ASP A 223 -8.31 35.53 -5.25
C ASP A 223 -6.97 34.83 -4.93
N ALA A 224 -6.97 34.13 -3.79
CA ALA A 224 -5.87 33.30 -3.36
C ALA A 224 -6.37 31.91 -2.98
N SER A 225 -5.53 30.89 -3.20
CA SER A 225 -5.80 29.49 -2.89
C SER A 225 -4.71 28.89 -2.01
N LEU A 226 -5.11 28.26 -0.90
CA LEU A 226 -4.18 27.56 -0.02
C LEU A 226 -4.04 26.08 -0.44
N VAL A 227 -2.80 25.64 -0.63
CA VAL A 227 -2.44 24.28 -1.03
C VAL A 227 -2.12 23.46 0.21
N VAL A 228 -3.14 22.78 0.75
CA VAL A 228 -3.01 21.85 1.90
C VAL A 228 -2.91 20.38 1.51
N ALA A 229 -3.09 20.05 0.23
CA ALA A 229 -3.01 18.70 -0.32
C ALA A 229 -1.86 18.57 -1.35
N PRO A 230 -1.43 17.34 -1.71
CA PRO A 230 -0.30 17.15 -2.62
C PRO A 230 -0.57 17.68 -4.04
N LEU A 231 0.36 18.49 -4.57
CA LEU A 231 0.35 19.00 -5.95
C LEU A 231 0.52 17.87 -6.98
N SER A 232 1.02 16.71 -6.57
CA SER A 232 1.10 15.50 -7.40
C SER A 232 -0.26 14.86 -7.70
N HIS A 233 -1.35 15.31 -7.07
CA HIS A 233 -2.70 14.76 -7.22
C HIS A 233 -3.74 15.88 -7.37
N GLY A 234 -4.89 15.79 -6.67
CA GLY A 234 -6.01 16.70 -6.81
C GLY A 234 -5.64 18.17 -6.63
N ALA A 235 -4.75 18.50 -5.69
CA ALA A 235 -4.33 19.89 -5.50
C ALA A 235 -3.61 20.47 -6.72
N GLY A 236 -2.92 19.64 -7.52
CA GLY A 236 -2.32 20.05 -8.79
C GLY A 236 -3.37 20.41 -9.85
N VAL A 237 -4.46 19.65 -9.92
CA VAL A 237 -5.61 19.96 -10.80
C VAL A 237 -6.23 21.29 -10.39
N HIS A 238 -6.43 21.53 -9.09
CA HIS A 238 -6.91 22.80 -8.58
C HIS A 238 -5.90 23.94 -8.82
N ALA A 239 -4.60 23.73 -8.67
CA ALA A 239 -3.60 24.74 -8.96
C ALA A 239 -3.68 25.22 -10.42
N LEU A 240 -3.93 24.32 -11.39
CA LEU A 240 -4.14 24.71 -12.80
C LEU A 240 -5.30 25.69 -12.98
N THR A 241 -6.39 25.54 -12.21
CA THR A 241 -7.53 26.47 -12.25
C THR A 241 -7.17 27.86 -11.73
N GLN A 242 -6.37 27.91 -10.65
CA GLN A 242 -5.91 29.18 -10.07
C GLN A 242 -5.00 29.91 -11.05
N VAL A 243 -4.05 29.18 -11.66
CA VAL A 243 -3.14 29.73 -12.67
C VAL A 243 -3.89 30.21 -13.91
N ALA A 244 -4.93 29.50 -14.35
CA ALA A 244 -5.78 29.93 -15.47
C ALA A 244 -6.51 31.26 -15.20
N ARG A 245 -6.74 31.60 -13.92
CA ARG A 245 -7.31 32.90 -13.50
C ARG A 245 -6.29 33.92 -13.04
N GLY A 246 -5.00 33.59 -13.03
CA GLY A 246 -3.96 34.45 -12.46
C GLY A 246 -4.07 34.63 -10.94
N ALA A 247 -4.79 33.74 -10.26
CA ALA A 247 -4.97 33.75 -8.81
C ALA A 247 -3.73 33.22 -8.09
N LEU A 248 -3.46 33.75 -6.90
CA LEU A 248 -2.31 33.37 -6.08
C LEU A 248 -2.43 31.94 -5.55
N SER A 249 -1.40 31.11 -5.72
CA SER A 249 -1.24 29.84 -5.01
C SER A 249 -0.33 29.99 -3.78
N ILE A 250 -0.72 29.41 -2.65
CA ILE A 250 0.03 29.52 -1.39
C ILE A 250 0.37 28.12 -0.89
N LEU A 251 1.66 27.84 -0.70
CA LEU A 251 2.14 26.59 -0.11
C LEU A 251 2.31 26.73 1.40
N MET A 252 2.10 25.63 2.13
CA MET A 252 2.45 25.56 3.55
C MET A 252 3.95 25.86 3.76
N PRO A 253 4.32 26.57 4.85
CA PRO A 253 5.71 26.97 5.10
C PRO A 253 6.60 25.77 5.42
N THR A 254 6.03 24.66 5.90
CA THR A 254 6.74 23.42 6.21
C THR A 254 6.09 22.22 5.52
N ASP A 255 6.81 21.09 5.51
CA ASP A 255 6.31 19.83 4.94
C ASP A 255 5.17 19.18 5.74
N ARG A 256 4.95 19.63 6.98
CA ARG A 256 3.87 19.14 7.85
C ARG A 256 2.71 20.11 7.76
N LEU A 257 1.50 19.55 7.68
CA LEU A 257 0.29 20.35 7.85
C LEU A 257 0.20 20.74 9.33
N ASP A 258 0.33 22.02 9.60
CA ASP A 258 0.02 22.63 10.89
C ASP A 258 -1.23 23.52 10.74
N PRO A 259 -2.31 23.27 11.52
CA PRO A 259 -3.52 24.07 11.44
C PRO A 259 -3.34 25.55 11.78
N GLU A 260 -2.47 25.90 12.74
CA GLU A 260 -2.20 27.29 13.12
C GLU A 260 -1.58 28.06 11.93
N ASP A 261 -0.57 27.46 11.30
CA ASP A 261 0.05 28.02 10.09
C ASP A 261 -0.97 28.18 8.95
N ALA A 262 -1.84 27.18 8.76
CA ALA A 262 -2.85 27.22 7.71
C ALA A 262 -3.84 28.37 7.91
N TRP A 263 -4.36 28.55 9.12
CA TRP A 263 -5.29 29.64 9.45
C TRP A 263 -4.61 31.01 9.43
N THR A 264 -3.35 31.10 9.86
CA THR A 264 -2.52 32.31 9.72
C THR A 264 -2.42 32.72 8.25
N LEU A 265 -2.16 31.76 7.34
CA LEU A 265 -2.09 32.03 5.91
C LEU A 265 -3.45 32.41 5.30
N VAL A 266 -4.54 31.79 5.78
CA VAL A 266 -5.91 32.14 5.36
C VAL A 266 -6.19 33.62 5.63
N GLU A 267 -5.92 34.09 6.85
CA GLU A 267 -6.10 35.49 7.24
C GLU A 267 -5.15 36.41 6.47
N LYS A 268 -3.84 36.13 6.53
CA LYS A 268 -2.77 36.98 5.96
C LYS A 268 -2.98 37.25 4.48
N HIS A 269 -3.33 36.22 3.72
CA HIS A 269 -3.46 36.31 2.26
C HIS A 269 -4.90 36.40 1.78
N ARG A 270 -5.87 36.52 2.70
CA ARG A 270 -7.31 36.56 2.39
C ARG A 270 -7.71 35.42 1.47
N VAL A 271 -7.35 34.20 1.85
CA VAL A 271 -7.59 32.99 1.05
C VAL A 271 -9.08 32.88 0.74
N SER A 272 -9.38 32.66 -0.53
CA SER A 272 -10.75 32.57 -1.06
C SER A 272 -11.20 31.13 -1.23
N ASN A 273 -10.26 30.22 -1.47
CA ASN A 273 -10.56 28.82 -1.70
C ASN A 273 -9.42 27.91 -1.25
N MET A 274 -9.76 26.65 -1.01
CA MET A 274 -8.77 25.59 -0.81
C MET A 274 -9.36 24.24 -1.24
N PHE A 275 -8.51 23.36 -1.75
CA PHE A 275 -8.85 21.97 -1.96
C PHE A 275 -8.29 21.11 -0.84
N THR A 276 -9.13 20.29 -0.24
CA THR A 276 -8.82 19.48 0.93
C THR A 276 -9.45 18.08 0.83
N VAL A 277 -9.09 17.23 1.77
CA VAL A 277 -9.75 15.94 2.01
C VAL A 277 -10.47 15.99 3.36
N PRO A 278 -11.50 15.16 3.60
CA PRO A 278 -12.24 15.16 4.86
C PRO A 278 -11.37 15.18 6.12
N THR A 279 -10.31 14.37 6.15
CA THR A 279 -9.37 14.30 7.29
C THR A 279 -8.68 15.63 7.56
N ILE A 280 -8.17 16.31 6.52
CA ILE A 280 -7.49 17.59 6.67
C ILE A 280 -8.49 18.67 7.10
N LEU A 281 -9.67 18.71 6.48
CA LEU A 281 -10.69 19.69 6.87
C LEU A 281 -11.11 19.53 8.33
N LYS A 282 -11.31 18.28 8.77
CA LYS A 282 -11.61 17.98 10.17
C LYS A 282 -10.51 18.49 11.11
N MET A 283 -9.24 18.20 10.81
CA MET A 283 -8.11 18.72 11.60
C MET A 283 -8.10 20.25 11.69
N LEU A 284 -8.42 20.94 10.60
CA LEU A 284 -8.50 22.41 10.58
C LEU A 284 -9.65 22.94 11.44
N ILE A 285 -10.81 22.28 11.42
CA ILE A 285 -12.02 22.69 12.16
C ILE A 285 -11.93 22.39 13.66
N GLU A 286 -11.30 21.28 14.03
CA GLU A 286 -11.14 20.88 15.44
C GLU A 286 -10.07 21.71 16.17
N HIS A 287 -9.16 22.34 15.43
CA HIS A 287 -8.11 23.17 16.01
C HIS A 287 -8.67 24.54 16.47
N PRO A 288 -8.28 25.06 17.66
CA PRO A 288 -8.77 26.34 18.17
C PRO A 288 -8.53 27.54 17.26
N ALA A 289 -7.50 27.48 16.41
CA ALA A 289 -7.11 28.53 15.47
C ALA A 289 -8.23 28.99 14.53
N VAL A 290 -9.19 28.10 14.19
CA VAL A 290 -10.33 28.46 13.36
C VAL A 290 -11.20 29.54 14.01
N ASP A 291 -11.24 29.59 15.35
CA ASP A 291 -12.05 30.55 16.09
C ASP A 291 -11.30 31.87 16.36
N THR A 292 -9.99 31.92 16.09
CA THR A 292 -9.12 33.07 16.41
C THR A 292 -8.62 33.84 15.18
N HIS A 293 -8.75 33.29 13.97
CA HIS A 293 -8.29 33.92 12.72
C HIS A 293 -9.47 34.34 11.83
N ASP A 294 -9.35 35.48 11.15
CA ASP A 294 -10.33 35.92 10.16
C ASP A 294 -10.29 35.04 8.90
N HIS A 295 -11.34 34.27 8.72
CA HIS A 295 -11.57 33.44 7.54
C HIS A 295 -12.76 33.91 6.70
N SER A 296 -13.19 35.17 6.84
CA SER A 296 -14.33 35.76 6.11
C SER A 296 -14.11 35.86 4.59
N SER A 297 -12.87 35.72 4.12
CA SER A 297 -12.55 35.70 2.69
C SER A 297 -12.90 34.38 2.01
N LEU A 298 -13.07 33.29 2.76
CA LEU A 298 -13.35 31.97 2.20
C LEU A 298 -14.72 31.96 1.49
N ARG A 299 -14.72 31.47 0.25
CA ARG A 299 -15.92 31.22 -0.56
C ARG A 299 -16.08 29.73 -0.90
N TYR A 300 -14.96 29.03 -1.13
CA TYR A 300 -14.96 27.64 -1.61
C TYR A 300 -13.95 26.77 -0.85
N VAL A 301 -14.42 26.05 0.17
CA VAL A 301 -13.67 24.99 0.85
C VAL A 301 -14.06 23.66 0.23
N ILE A 302 -13.28 23.24 -0.76
CA ILE A 302 -13.61 22.12 -1.63
C ILE A 302 -13.08 20.83 -1.01
N TYR A 303 -13.93 19.84 -0.77
CA TYR A 303 -13.54 18.54 -0.25
C TYR A 303 -13.97 17.39 -1.17
N ALA A 304 -13.09 16.39 -1.27
CA ALA A 304 -13.37 15.17 -2.04
C ALA A 304 -12.47 14.01 -1.62
N GLY A 305 -12.59 12.90 -2.36
CA GLY A 305 -11.69 11.75 -2.26
C GLY A 305 -12.04 10.76 -1.15
N ALA A 306 -12.88 11.15 -0.20
CA ALA A 306 -13.52 10.29 0.79
C ALA A 306 -14.89 10.88 1.20
N PRO A 307 -15.80 10.07 1.75
CA PRO A 307 -17.03 10.57 2.37
C PRO A 307 -16.71 11.50 3.55
N MET A 308 -17.51 12.54 3.75
CA MET A 308 -17.48 13.38 4.95
C MET A 308 -18.63 12.97 5.87
N TYR A 309 -18.35 12.74 7.14
CA TYR A 309 -19.37 12.36 8.11
C TYR A 309 -20.35 13.52 8.36
N ARG A 310 -21.63 13.19 8.57
CA ARG A 310 -22.69 14.19 8.66
C ARG A 310 -22.48 15.15 9.84
N GLU A 311 -22.03 14.65 10.98
CA GLU A 311 -21.74 15.49 12.14
C GLU A 311 -20.51 16.38 11.93
N ASP A 312 -19.50 15.89 11.21
CA ASP A 312 -18.36 16.70 10.80
C ASP A 312 -18.83 17.82 9.83
N GLN A 313 -19.70 17.51 8.86
CA GLN A 313 -20.31 18.52 7.97
C GLN A 313 -21.06 19.62 8.74
N LYS A 314 -21.90 19.23 9.71
CA LYS A 314 -22.63 20.19 10.57
C LYS A 314 -21.65 21.07 11.34
N THR A 315 -20.62 20.48 11.94
CA THR A 315 -19.58 21.22 12.67
C THR A 315 -18.84 22.20 11.77
N ILE A 316 -18.47 21.78 10.56
CA ILE A 316 -17.83 22.65 9.57
C ILE A 316 -18.77 23.81 9.20
N LEU A 317 -20.05 23.54 8.93
CA LEU A 317 -21.04 24.57 8.59
C LEU A 317 -21.27 25.57 9.73
N LEU A 318 -21.26 25.12 10.98
CA LEU A 318 -21.36 25.98 12.14
C LEU A 318 -20.15 26.93 12.27
N LYS A 319 -18.95 26.43 11.97
CA LYS A 319 -17.70 27.22 12.09
C LYS A 319 -17.44 28.12 10.89
N LEU A 320 -17.60 27.61 9.67
CA LEU A 320 -17.21 28.31 8.44
C LEU A 320 -18.39 28.90 7.65
N GLY A 321 -19.63 28.52 7.98
CA GLY A 321 -20.80 28.84 7.17
C GLY A 321 -20.87 28.03 5.87
N LYS A 322 -21.73 28.48 4.95
CA LYS A 322 -21.96 27.84 3.64
C LYS A 322 -20.86 28.17 2.63
N VAL A 323 -19.65 27.69 2.90
CA VAL A 323 -18.49 27.82 2.00
C VAL A 323 -17.98 26.47 1.50
N ILE A 324 -18.49 25.35 2.04
CA ILE A 324 -18.03 24.03 1.65
C ILE A 324 -18.61 23.60 0.30
N VAL A 325 -17.78 22.95 -0.51
CA VAL A 325 -18.15 22.38 -1.81
C VAL A 325 -17.76 20.90 -1.79
N GLN A 326 -18.69 20.01 -2.11
CA GLN A 326 -18.40 18.59 -2.27
C GLN A 326 -18.32 18.25 -3.74
N TYR A 327 -17.40 17.37 -4.11
CA TYR A 327 -17.52 16.65 -5.38
C TYR A 327 -17.18 15.17 -5.19
N PHE A 328 -17.75 14.34 -6.07
CA PHE A 328 -17.35 12.95 -6.23
C PHE A 328 -16.66 12.76 -7.58
N GLY A 329 -15.63 11.91 -7.60
CA GLY A 329 -15.01 11.43 -8.83
C GLY A 329 -13.70 10.68 -8.58
N LEU A 330 -13.06 10.29 -9.68
CA LEU A 330 -11.90 9.41 -9.72
C LEU A 330 -10.76 10.07 -10.50
N GLY A 331 -9.54 9.53 -10.43
CA GLY A 331 -8.39 10.04 -11.21
C GLY A 331 -8.66 10.01 -12.73
N GLU A 332 -9.39 9.00 -13.17
CA GLU A 332 -9.84 8.77 -14.55
C GLU A 332 -10.84 9.83 -15.06
N VAL A 333 -11.40 10.65 -14.15
CA VAL A 333 -12.26 11.79 -14.50
C VAL A 333 -11.75 13.07 -13.83
N THR A 334 -10.44 13.12 -13.55
CA THR A 334 -9.74 14.30 -12.96
C THR A 334 -10.36 14.80 -11.67
N GLY A 335 -10.89 13.87 -10.88
CA GLY A 335 -11.42 14.11 -9.55
C GLY A 335 -12.91 14.39 -9.48
N ALA A 336 -13.55 14.99 -10.49
CA ALA A 336 -14.89 15.54 -10.30
C ALA A 336 -15.88 15.20 -11.44
N ILE A 337 -16.83 14.33 -11.10
CA ILE A 337 -18.00 13.89 -11.89
C ILE A 337 -19.21 14.73 -11.48
N THR A 338 -19.43 14.87 -10.17
CA THR A 338 -20.57 15.59 -9.59
C THR A 338 -20.14 16.82 -8.80
N VAL A 339 -21.09 17.67 -8.44
CA VAL A 339 -20.88 18.80 -7.53
C VAL A 339 -22.09 18.95 -6.59
N LEU A 340 -21.80 19.20 -5.31
CA LEU A 340 -22.75 19.79 -4.36
C LEU A 340 -22.23 21.19 -4.01
N PRO A 341 -22.87 22.27 -4.48
CA PRO A 341 -22.42 23.62 -4.23
C PRO A 341 -22.75 24.09 -2.79
N PRO A 342 -22.15 25.19 -2.31
CA PRO A 342 -22.27 25.61 -0.91
C PRO A 342 -23.71 25.89 -0.47
N GLU A 343 -24.53 26.46 -1.34
CA GLU A 343 -25.93 26.80 -1.05
C GLU A 343 -26.80 25.60 -0.70
N LEU A 344 -26.45 24.42 -1.24
CA LEU A 344 -27.16 23.16 -1.01
C LEU A 344 -26.66 22.40 0.23
N HIS A 345 -25.59 22.88 0.87
CA HIS A 345 -25.23 22.39 2.19
C HIS A 345 -26.09 23.06 3.26
N SER A 346 -26.50 22.27 4.26
CA SER A 346 -27.31 22.72 5.39
C SER A 346 -27.02 21.85 6.61
N GLU A 347 -27.05 22.44 7.79
CA GLU A 347 -27.06 21.71 9.07
C GLU A 347 -28.38 20.98 9.31
N ASP A 348 -29.48 21.51 8.76
CA ASP A 348 -30.80 20.89 8.74
C ASP A 348 -30.86 19.80 7.68
N ASP A 349 -31.08 18.56 8.11
CA ASP A 349 -31.18 17.37 7.25
C ASP A 349 -32.37 17.43 6.29
N ALA A 350 -33.44 18.14 6.64
CA ALA A 350 -34.59 18.33 5.73
C ALA A 350 -34.23 19.18 4.50
N LEU A 351 -33.21 20.03 4.62
CA LEU A 351 -32.74 20.93 3.55
C LEU A 351 -31.45 20.42 2.89
N GLY A 352 -30.57 19.74 3.63
CA GLY A 352 -29.21 19.41 3.21
C GLY A 352 -29.03 18.10 2.44
N ARG A 353 -30.12 17.34 2.18
CA ARG A 353 -30.12 16.06 1.44
C ARG A 353 -28.98 15.10 1.84
N PRO A 354 -28.93 14.64 3.10
CA PRO A 354 -27.84 13.78 3.58
C PRO A 354 -27.59 12.56 2.67
N GLY A 355 -26.32 12.25 2.44
CA GLY A 355 -25.88 11.09 1.65
C GLY A 355 -25.65 11.36 0.15
N THR A 356 -26.12 12.49 -0.39
CA THR A 356 -25.82 12.84 -1.79
C THR A 356 -24.36 13.23 -1.99
N CYS A 357 -23.82 12.94 -3.16
CA CYS A 357 -22.58 13.55 -3.65
C CYS A 357 -22.83 14.68 -4.66
N GLY A 358 -24.05 15.23 -4.67
CA GLY A 358 -24.45 16.30 -5.58
C GLY A 358 -25.00 15.75 -6.89
N PHE A 359 -24.95 16.56 -7.93
CA PHE A 359 -25.46 16.25 -9.27
C PHE A 359 -24.36 16.38 -10.32
N GLU A 360 -24.59 15.84 -11.51
CA GLU A 360 -23.62 15.88 -12.62
C GLU A 360 -23.17 17.30 -12.99
N ARG A 361 -21.89 17.46 -13.27
CA ARG A 361 -21.31 18.77 -13.63
C ARG A 361 -21.61 19.16 -15.06
N CYS A 362 -21.48 20.46 -15.36
CA CYS A 362 -21.70 21.01 -16.69
C CYS A 362 -20.83 20.29 -17.74
N GLY A 363 -21.48 19.70 -18.75
CA GLY A 363 -20.83 18.95 -19.82
C GLY A 363 -20.48 17.50 -19.49
N MET A 364 -20.83 17.03 -18.29
CA MET A 364 -20.80 15.62 -17.90
C MET A 364 -22.21 15.04 -17.91
N GLN A 365 -22.29 13.73 -18.12
CA GLN A 365 -23.52 12.96 -17.98
C GLN A 365 -23.25 11.76 -17.06
N VAL A 366 -24.16 11.53 -16.12
CA VAL A 366 -24.19 10.38 -15.23
C VAL A 366 -25.39 9.51 -15.57
N SER A 367 -25.16 8.20 -15.67
CA SER A 367 -26.22 7.21 -15.84
C SER A 367 -26.03 6.08 -14.82
N ILE A 368 -27.12 5.61 -14.23
CA ILE A 368 -27.10 4.43 -13.35
C ILE A 368 -27.50 3.24 -14.21
N GLN A 369 -26.60 2.27 -14.38
CA GLN A 369 -26.80 1.15 -15.31
C GLN A 369 -26.80 -0.21 -14.62
N ASP A 370 -27.54 -1.16 -15.17
CA ASP A 370 -27.48 -2.57 -14.79
C ASP A 370 -26.24 -3.28 -15.39
N ALA A 371 -26.12 -4.58 -15.13
CA ALA A 371 -25.02 -5.41 -15.64
C ALA A 371 -25.06 -5.57 -17.18
N GLN A 372 -26.21 -5.35 -17.81
CA GLN A 372 -26.39 -5.43 -19.26
C GLN A 372 -26.16 -4.07 -19.95
N GLY A 373 -26.02 -2.99 -19.19
CA GLY A 373 -25.81 -1.63 -19.70
C GLY A 373 -27.11 -0.85 -19.93
N HIS A 374 -28.25 -1.34 -19.44
CA HIS A 374 -29.48 -0.58 -19.50
C HIS A 374 -29.53 0.45 -18.37
N GLU A 375 -29.96 1.66 -18.71
CA GLU A 375 -30.22 2.71 -17.74
C GLU A 375 -31.42 2.35 -16.85
N LEU A 376 -31.23 2.52 -15.55
CA LEU A 376 -32.20 2.25 -14.51
C LEU A 376 -33.05 3.48 -14.17
N LYS A 377 -34.23 3.27 -13.59
CA LYS A 377 -35.12 4.35 -13.18
C LYS A 377 -34.58 5.09 -11.95
N PRO A 378 -35.09 6.30 -11.65
CA PRO A 378 -34.72 6.98 -10.42
C PRO A 378 -34.90 6.09 -9.18
N MET A 379 -33.97 6.20 -8.24
CA MET A 379 -33.84 5.42 -7.00
C MET A 379 -33.53 3.92 -7.18
N GLU A 380 -33.45 3.41 -8.40
CA GLU A 380 -32.98 2.04 -8.65
C GLU A 380 -31.44 1.98 -8.55
N GLN A 381 -30.96 0.86 -8.04
CA GLN A 381 -29.57 0.65 -7.67
C GLN A 381 -28.80 0.00 -8.82
N GLY A 382 -27.69 0.62 -9.24
CA GLY A 382 -26.83 0.13 -10.31
C GLY A 382 -25.41 0.68 -10.25
N GLU A 383 -24.66 0.49 -11.32
CA GLU A 383 -23.31 1.04 -11.49
C GLU A 383 -23.37 2.48 -11.99
N ILE A 384 -22.61 3.36 -11.34
CA ILE A 384 -22.47 4.75 -11.77
C ILE A 384 -21.57 4.76 -13.01
N CYS A 385 -22.16 5.09 -14.15
CA CYS A 385 -21.50 5.20 -15.43
C CYS A 385 -21.45 6.66 -15.84
N VAL A 386 -20.35 7.09 -16.46
CA VAL A 386 -20.19 8.50 -16.83
C VAL A 386 -19.69 8.68 -18.25
N ALA A 387 -20.18 9.73 -18.89
CA ALA A 387 -19.74 10.16 -20.21
C ALA A 387 -19.49 11.66 -20.19
N GLY A 388 -18.50 12.11 -20.95
CA GLY A 388 -18.19 13.52 -21.07
C GLY A 388 -16.70 13.78 -21.33
N PRO A 389 -16.35 15.03 -21.68
CA PRO A 389 -15.01 15.39 -22.11
C PRO A 389 -13.98 15.45 -20.96
N ALA A 390 -14.39 15.28 -19.70
CA ALA A 390 -13.46 15.12 -18.58
C ALA A 390 -12.98 13.67 -18.38
N VAL A 391 -13.59 12.68 -19.05
CA VAL A 391 -13.13 11.29 -18.99
C VAL A 391 -11.76 11.17 -19.65
N PHE A 392 -10.84 10.46 -18.98
CA PHE A 392 -9.47 10.21 -19.45
C PHE A 392 -9.41 9.51 -20.82
N ALA A 393 -8.24 9.58 -21.46
CA ALA A 393 -8.01 8.90 -22.74
C ALA A 393 -7.85 7.36 -22.60
N GLY A 394 -7.79 6.85 -21.36
CA GLY A 394 -7.53 5.46 -21.03
C GLY A 394 -6.26 5.27 -20.19
N TYR A 395 -5.97 4.03 -19.85
CA TYR A 395 -4.77 3.60 -19.16
C TYR A 395 -3.62 3.36 -20.14
N TYR A 396 -2.45 3.92 -19.84
CA TYR A 396 -1.24 3.79 -20.65
C TYR A 396 -0.78 2.33 -20.73
N ALA A 397 -0.54 1.85 -21.96
CA ALA A 397 -0.03 0.51 -22.25
C ALA A 397 -0.81 -0.64 -21.57
N ASN A 398 -2.12 -0.48 -21.36
CA ASN A 398 -2.95 -1.47 -20.67
C ASN A 398 -4.30 -1.71 -21.39
N PRO A 399 -4.30 -2.44 -22.52
CA PRO A 399 -5.50 -2.68 -23.33
C PRO A 399 -6.59 -3.43 -22.56
N GLU A 400 -6.23 -4.37 -21.69
CA GLU A 400 -7.21 -5.12 -20.89
C GLU A 400 -7.96 -4.23 -19.90
N ALA A 401 -7.26 -3.31 -19.21
CA ALA A 401 -7.90 -2.36 -18.33
C ALA A 401 -8.80 -1.39 -19.10
N ASN A 402 -8.40 -0.98 -20.32
CA ASN A 402 -9.20 -0.11 -21.16
C ASN A 402 -10.48 -0.79 -21.64
N THR A 403 -10.41 -2.03 -22.13
CA THR A 403 -11.60 -2.77 -22.55
C THR A 403 -12.59 -2.96 -21.39
N LYS A 404 -12.09 -3.17 -20.17
CA LYS A 404 -12.94 -3.33 -18.98
C LYS A 404 -13.51 -2.01 -18.45
N ALA A 405 -12.83 -0.89 -18.69
CA ALA A 405 -13.21 0.41 -18.15
C ALA A 405 -14.35 1.09 -18.94
N PHE A 406 -14.67 0.61 -20.13
CA PHE A 406 -15.66 1.25 -21.00
C PHE A 406 -16.72 0.27 -21.52
N ARG A 407 -17.96 0.74 -21.61
CA ARG A 407 -19.10 0.04 -22.22
C ARG A 407 -19.91 1.03 -23.04
N ASP A 408 -20.00 0.82 -24.35
CA ASP A 408 -20.82 1.64 -25.26
C ASP A 408 -20.57 3.17 -25.14
N GLY A 409 -19.31 3.57 -24.93
CA GLY A 409 -18.91 4.97 -24.78
C GLY A 409 -19.04 5.53 -23.36
N TRP A 410 -19.61 4.76 -22.43
CA TRP A 410 -19.62 5.07 -21.00
C TRP A 410 -18.35 4.59 -20.33
N PHE A 411 -17.78 5.42 -19.48
CA PHE A 411 -16.77 5.00 -18.53
C PHE A 411 -17.44 4.43 -17.28
N LEU A 412 -17.08 3.20 -16.94
CA LEU A 412 -17.58 2.46 -15.79
C LEU A 412 -16.75 2.85 -14.57
N THR A 413 -17.37 3.52 -13.59
CA THR A 413 -16.62 4.02 -12.42
C THR A 413 -16.23 2.92 -11.44
N GLY A 414 -16.93 1.78 -11.47
CA GLY A 414 -16.86 0.73 -10.45
C GLY A 414 -17.55 1.11 -9.12
N ASP A 415 -18.08 2.32 -9.00
CA ASP A 415 -18.88 2.76 -7.85
C ASP A 415 -20.36 2.44 -8.10
N LEU A 416 -21.05 1.96 -7.07
CA LEU A 416 -22.48 1.63 -7.11
C LEU A 416 -23.29 2.73 -6.43
N GLY A 417 -24.46 3.01 -6.97
CA GLY A 417 -25.35 4.05 -6.44
C GLY A 417 -26.72 4.07 -7.11
N HIS A 418 -27.45 5.14 -6.81
CA HIS A 418 -28.69 5.51 -7.49
C HIS A 418 -28.73 7.01 -7.71
N ILE A 419 -29.64 7.44 -8.59
CA ILE A 419 -29.93 8.85 -8.86
C ILE A 419 -31.37 9.15 -8.51
N ASP A 420 -31.66 10.27 -7.85
CA ASP A 420 -33.03 10.67 -7.57
C ASP A 420 -33.70 11.32 -8.80
N ALA A 421 -35.00 11.62 -8.71
CA ALA A 421 -35.76 12.23 -9.80
C ALA A 421 -35.31 13.67 -10.15
N GLN A 422 -34.44 14.28 -9.33
CA GLN A 422 -33.88 15.61 -9.54
C GLN A 422 -32.42 15.57 -10.02
N GLY A 423 -31.84 14.37 -10.21
CA GLY A 423 -30.47 14.21 -10.69
C GLY A 423 -29.41 14.15 -9.58
N PHE A 424 -29.80 14.11 -8.30
CA PHE A 424 -28.84 13.94 -7.21
C PHE A 424 -28.37 12.49 -7.15
N VAL A 425 -27.05 12.32 -7.11
CA VAL A 425 -26.39 11.03 -7.09
C VAL A 425 -26.09 10.63 -5.65
N TYR A 426 -26.35 9.36 -5.34
CA TYR A 426 -26.12 8.75 -4.04
C TYR A 426 -25.25 7.52 -4.23
N ILE A 427 -24.06 7.54 -3.62
CA ILE A 427 -23.11 6.43 -3.72
C ILE A 427 -23.38 5.48 -2.56
N THR A 428 -23.75 4.25 -2.86
CA THR A 428 -24.06 3.23 -1.86
C THR A 428 -22.91 2.24 -1.66
N GLY A 429 -21.92 2.21 -2.55
CA GLY A 429 -20.70 1.43 -2.32
C GLY A 429 -19.82 1.36 -3.55
N ARG A 430 -18.93 0.37 -3.56
CA ARG A 430 -18.25 -0.09 -4.77
C ARG A 430 -18.79 -1.43 -5.21
N ALA A 431 -18.76 -1.70 -6.51
CA ALA A 431 -19.11 -3.01 -7.03
C ALA A 431 -18.20 -4.10 -6.46
N SER A 432 -16.94 -3.75 -6.19
CA SER A 432 -15.97 -4.63 -5.53
C SER A 432 -16.21 -4.83 -4.03
N ASP A 433 -16.96 -3.93 -3.39
CA ASP A 433 -17.12 -3.89 -1.92
C ASP A 433 -18.53 -4.32 -1.47
N MET A 434 -19.47 -4.37 -2.41
CA MET A 434 -20.81 -4.92 -2.22
C MET A 434 -20.70 -6.42 -1.92
N TYR A 435 -21.45 -6.85 -0.92
CA TYR A 435 -21.49 -8.24 -0.50
C TYR A 435 -22.92 -8.76 -0.52
N ILE A 436 -23.08 -10.06 -0.70
CA ILE A 436 -24.39 -10.69 -0.86
C ILE A 436 -24.72 -11.49 0.40
N SER A 437 -25.75 -11.08 1.11
CA SER A 437 -26.27 -11.79 2.28
C SER A 437 -27.66 -12.33 1.97
N GLY A 438 -27.80 -13.65 1.91
CA GLY A 438 -29.08 -14.31 1.67
C GLY A 438 -29.74 -13.98 0.35
N GLY A 439 -28.94 -13.76 -0.70
CA GLY A 439 -29.41 -13.37 -2.03
C GLY A 439 -29.81 -11.89 -2.15
N SER A 440 -29.57 -11.09 -1.11
CA SER A 440 -29.75 -9.63 -1.14
C SER A 440 -28.41 -8.92 -1.24
N ASN A 441 -28.27 -8.03 -2.22
CA ASN A 441 -27.11 -7.15 -2.31
C ASN A 441 -27.12 -6.16 -1.14
N ILE A 442 -26.05 -6.17 -0.34
CA ILE A 442 -25.85 -5.21 0.74
C ILE A 442 -24.73 -4.26 0.37
N TYR A 443 -25.03 -2.99 0.59
CA TYR A 443 -24.19 -1.85 0.26
C TYR A 443 -23.60 -1.30 1.56
N PRO A 444 -22.34 -1.64 1.92
CA PRO A 444 -21.79 -1.34 3.24
C PRO A 444 -21.88 0.13 3.65
N ARG A 445 -21.72 1.03 2.67
CA ARG A 445 -21.69 2.47 2.92
C ARG A 445 -23.00 3.02 3.48
N GLU A 446 -24.14 2.49 3.03
CA GLU A 446 -25.46 2.88 3.57
C GLU A 446 -25.52 2.64 5.08
N ILE A 447 -24.94 1.54 5.54
CA ILE A 447 -24.92 1.16 6.95
C ILE A 447 -23.90 2.02 7.71
N GLU A 448 -22.72 2.26 7.14
CA GLU A 448 -21.69 3.14 7.71
C GLU A 448 -22.23 4.54 7.98
N GLU A 449 -22.90 5.15 7.00
CA GLU A 449 -23.46 6.50 7.13
C GLU A 449 -24.47 6.58 8.28
N LYS A 450 -25.25 5.52 8.52
CA LYS A 450 -26.16 5.43 9.67
C LYS A 450 -25.41 5.23 10.99
N LEU A 451 -24.43 4.34 11.03
CA LEU A 451 -23.58 4.10 12.21
C LEU A 451 -22.92 5.41 12.68
N LEU A 452 -22.41 6.20 11.74
CA LEU A 452 -21.70 7.44 11.99
C LEU A 452 -22.58 8.59 12.50
N MET A 453 -23.91 8.44 12.47
CA MET A 453 -24.82 9.36 13.17
C MET A 453 -24.89 9.07 14.68
N HIS A 454 -24.27 8.00 15.18
CA HIS A 454 -24.22 7.71 16.62
C HIS A 454 -23.24 8.67 17.33
N PRO A 455 -23.66 9.39 18.41
CA PRO A 455 -22.84 10.42 19.03
C PRO A 455 -21.45 9.96 19.52
N ALA A 456 -21.32 8.68 19.87
CA ALA A 456 -20.10 8.09 20.40
C ALA A 456 -19.08 7.60 19.35
N LEU A 457 -19.40 7.60 18.05
CA LEU A 457 -18.48 7.11 17.02
C LEU A 457 -17.72 8.25 16.32
N THR A 458 -16.46 8.00 15.99
CA THR A 458 -15.64 8.88 15.13
C THR A 458 -15.46 8.31 13.74
N GLU A 459 -15.36 6.99 13.58
CA GLU A 459 -15.16 6.31 12.30
C GLU A 459 -15.93 4.98 12.29
N ALA A 460 -16.34 4.53 11.10
CA ALA A 460 -16.98 3.23 10.90
C ALA A 460 -16.65 2.69 9.51
N ALA A 461 -16.43 1.38 9.42
CA ALA A 461 -16.29 0.64 8.19
C ALA A 461 -17.12 -0.66 8.27
N VAL A 462 -18.06 -0.84 7.35
CA VAL A 462 -18.80 -2.08 7.20
C VAL A 462 -18.23 -2.88 6.04
N LEU A 463 -18.19 -4.21 6.16
CA LEU A 463 -17.76 -5.10 5.09
C LEU A 463 -18.48 -6.44 5.19
N GLY A 464 -18.63 -7.08 4.05
CA GLY A 464 -19.08 -8.46 3.95
C GLY A 464 -17.99 -9.39 4.46
N VAL A 465 -18.41 -10.31 5.31
CA VAL A 465 -17.58 -11.41 5.79
C VAL A 465 -18.27 -12.72 5.45
N PRO A 466 -17.53 -13.79 5.11
CA PRO A 466 -18.15 -15.05 4.74
C PRO A 466 -19.05 -15.60 5.85
N ASP A 467 -20.19 -16.17 5.47
CA ASP A 467 -21.19 -16.74 6.37
C ASP A 467 -21.76 -18.03 5.79
N ARG A 468 -21.80 -19.10 6.59
CA ARG A 468 -22.23 -20.43 6.12
C ARG A 468 -23.68 -20.48 5.63
N LEU A 469 -24.56 -19.66 6.21
CA LEU A 469 -25.99 -19.70 5.90
C LEU A 469 -26.36 -18.67 4.84
N TRP A 470 -25.75 -17.48 4.93
CA TRP A 470 -26.14 -16.33 4.11
C TRP A 470 -25.17 -16.05 2.96
N GLY A 471 -24.08 -16.80 2.83
CA GLY A 471 -22.98 -16.54 1.89
C GLY A 471 -22.02 -15.51 2.46
N GLU A 472 -22.51 -14.29 2.70
CA GLU A 472 -21.82 -13.26 3.46
C GLU A 472 -22.77 -12.61 4.48
N VAL A 473 -22.23 -12.07 5.57
CA VAL A 473 -22.95 -11.20 6.51
C VAL A 473 -22.17 -9.92 6.75
N GLY A 474 -22.85 -8.86 7.17
CA GLY A 474 -22.20 -7.59 7.49
C GLY A 474 -21.45 -7.65 8.81
N VAL A 475 -20.25 -7.08 8.85
CA VAL A 475 -19.58 -6.70 10.10
C VAL A 475 -19.27 -5.22 10.08
N ALA A 476 -19.47 -4.54 11.20
CA ALA A 476 -19.05 -3.16 11.40
C ALA A 476 -17.77 -3.10 12.24
N VAL A 477 -16.78 -2.33 11.80
CA VAL A 477 -15.60 -1.96 12.57
C VAL A 477 -15.66 -0.46 12.84
N CYS A 478 -15.71 -0.08 14.10
CA CYS A 478 -16.00 1.27 14.56
C CYS A 478 -14.85 1.82 15.42
N VAL A 479 -14.69 3.13 15.46
CA VAL A 479 -13.79 3.84 16.39
C VAL A 479 -14.64 4.72 17.30
N ILE A 480 -14.41 4.61 18.62
CA ILE A 480 -15.16 5.37 19.63
C ILE A 480 -14.45 6.70 19.90
N LYS A 481 -15.22 7.77 20.14
CA LYS A 481 -14.70 9.06 20.60
C LYS A 481 -13.93 8.91 21.93
N PRO A 482 -12.76 9.54 22.09
CA PRO A 482 -12.04 9.54 23.36
C PRO A 482 -12.93 9.98 24.53
N GLY A 483 -12.92 9.20 25.62
CA GLY A 483 -13.72 9.48 26.82
C GLY A 483 -15.18 9.04 26.76
N MET A 484 -15.62 8.40 25.67
CA MET A 484 -16.93 7.75 25.59
C MET A 484 -16.80 6.22 25.67
N ALA A 485 -17.89 5.55 26.02
CA ALA A 485 -18.00 4.08 25.99
C ALA A 485 -19.29 3.70 25.26
N LEU A 486 -19.24 2.61 24.51
CA LEU A 486 -20.38 2.08 23.77
C LEU A 486 -20.21 0.56 23.59
N SER A 487 -21.22 -0.24 23.95
CA SER A 487 -21.23 -1.68 23.71
C SER A 487 -21.72 -2.01 22.29
N ALA A 488 -21.41 -3.22 21.82
CA ALA A 488 -21.90 -3.70 20.53
C ALA A 488 -23.43 -3.87 20.54
N GLU A 489 -24.02 -4.36 21.64
CA GLU A 489 -25.48 -4.47 21.77
C GLU A 489 -26.16 -3.10 21.78
N GLU A 490 -25.58 -2.12 22.47
CA GLU A 490 -26.09 -0.74 22.50
C GLU A 490 -26.10 -0.11 21.10
N LEU A 491 -25.00 -0.25 20.35
CA LEU A 491 -24.91 0.28 18.99
C LEU A 491 -25.88 -0.42 18.04
N LEU A 492 -25.99 -1.75 18.09
CA LEU A 492 -26.90 -2.51 17.25
C LEU A 492 -28.37 -2.20 17.59
N GLY A 493 -28.72 -2.11 18.87
CA GLY A 493 -30.07 -1.72 19.31
C GLY A 493 -30.42 -0.28 18.89
N TRP A 494 -29.44 0.63 18.89
CA TRP A 494 -29.63 1.98 18.37
C TRP A 494 -29.80 2.00 16.84
N LEU A 495 -29.13 1.12 16.11
CA LEU A 495 -29.17 1.05 14.64
C LEU A 495 -30.43 0.34 14.11
N GLU A 496 -30.99 -0.62 14.85
CA GLU A 496 -32.15 -1.44 14.47
C GLU A 496 -33.34 -0.64 13.91
N PRO A 497 -33.82 0.47 14.52
CA PRO A 497 -34.94 1.23 13.96
C PRO A 497 -34.59 2.06 12.72
N LYS A 498 -33.33 2.08 12.26
CA LYS A 498 -32.82 2.97 11.20
C LYS A 498 -32.38 2.24 9.93
N VAL A 499 -32.19 0.93 10.00
CA VAL A 499 -31.69 0.08 8.91
C VAL A 499 -32.54 -1.18 8.82
N SER A 500 -32.93 -1.58 7.60
CA SER A 500 -33.69 -2.82 7.38
C SER A 500 -32.95 -4.02 7.96
N ARG A 501 -33.67 -4.91 8.66
CA ARG A 501 -33.09 -6.03 9.44
C ARG A 501 -32.08 -6.89 8.66
N TYR A 502 -32.30 -7.14 7.38
CA TYR A 502 -31.39 -7.95 6.56
C TYR A 502 -30.05 -7.25 6.23
N LYS A 503 -29.97 -5.92 6.37
CA LYS A 503 -28.75 -5.12 6.20
C LYS A 503 -28.00 -4.92 7.52
N MET A 504 -28.57 -5.31 8.66
CA MET A 504 -27.94 -5.08 9.97
C MET A 504 -26.60 -5.82 10.06
N PRO A 505 -25.53 -5.15 10.54
CA PRO A 505 -24.29 -5.84 10.88
C PRO A 505 -24.56 -6.94 11.91
N ARG A 506 -23.98 -8.11 11.70
CA ARG A 506 -24.10 -9.26 12.60
C ARG A 506 -23.12 -9.16 13.77
N LYS A 507 -21.96 -8.52 13.56
CA LYS A 507 -20.97 -8.23 14.59
C LYS A 507 -20.50 -6.78 14.49
N VAL A 508 -20.12 -6.21 15.63
CA VAL A 508 -19.50 -4.89 15.75
C VAL A 508 -18.17 -5.08 16.49
N TYR A 509 -17.10 -4.50 15.94
CA TYR A 509 -15.79 -4.44 16.57
C TYR A 509 -15.39 -3.00 16.81
N PHE A 510 -14.75 -2.71 17.94
CA PHE A 510 -14.23 -1.39 18.26
C PHE A 510 -12.70 -1.40 18.22
N TRP A 511 -12.11 -0.52 17.40
CA TRP A 511 -10.66 -0.35 17.26
C TRP A 511 -10.24 1.07 17.63
N ASP A 512 -8.96 1.25 17.95
CA ASP A 512 -8.39 2.58 18.25
C ASP A 512 -8.32 3.49 17.00
N ALA A 513 -8.06 2.90 15.83
CA ALA A 513 -8.06 3.58 14.54
C ALA A 513 -8.28 2.59 13.39
N LEU A 514 -8.86 3.06 12.28
CA LEU A 514 -8.97 2.27 11.04
C LEU A 514 -7.68 2.37 10.21
N PRO A 515 -7.24 1.28 9.55
CA PRO A 515 -6.04 1.28 8.71
C PRO A 515 -6.20 2.16 7.46
N ARG A 516 -5.15 2.89 7.08
CA ARG A 516 -5.18 3.89 6.00
C ARG A 516 -4.11 3.60 4.94
N SER A 517 -4.43 3.88 3.69
CA SER A 517 -3.47 3.87 2.57
C SER A 517 -2.50 5.05 2.63
N GLY A 518 -1.46 5.06 1.77
CA GLY A 518 -0.53 6.20 1.62
C GLY A 518 -1.17 7.54 1.20
N TYR A 519 -2.46 7.52 0.82
CA TYR A 519 -3.30 8.69 0.56
C TYR A 519 -4.26 9.04 1.70
N GLY A 520 -4.13 8.41 2.87
CA GLY A 520 -4.97 8.67 4.05
C GLY A 520 -6.37 8.03 4.03
N LYS A 521 -6.70 7.25 2.99
CA LYS A 521 -8.02 6.61 2.84
C LYS A 521 -8.09 5.27 3.56
N VAL A 522 -9.19 5.03 4.28
CA VAL A 522 -9.57 3.69 4.78
C VAL A 522 -10.18 2.91 3.63
N THR A 523 -9.67 1.71 3.35
CA THR A 523 -10.20 0.83 2.31
C THR A 523 -10.73 -0.47 2.93
N LYS A 524 -11.80 -1.05 2.35
CA LYS A 524 -12.34 -2.33 2.83
C LYS A 524 -11.32 -3.45 2.78
N LYS A 525 -10.44 -3.42 1.77
CA LYS A 525 -9.30 -4.33 1.68
C LYS A 525 -8.39 -4.23 2.91
N LEU A 526 -7.95 -3.01 3.28
CA LEU A 526 -7.09 -2.83 4.46
C LEU A 526 -7.82 -3.20 5.77
N VAL A 527 -9.11 -2.86 5.89
CA VAL A 527 -9.92 -3.26 7.07
C VAL A 527 -10.10 -4.78 7.11
N LYS A 528 -10.33 -5.43 5.97
CA LYS A 528 -10.46 -6.88 5.86
C LYS A 528 -9.14 -7.58 6.17
N GLU A 529 -8.03 -7.10 5.62
CA GLU A 529 -6.67 -7.58 5.91
C GLU A 529 -6.36 -7.42 7.40
N GLU A 530 -6.67 -6.28 8.00
CA GLU A 530 -6.49 -6.06 9.45
C GLU A 530 -7.44 -6.93 10.29
N MET A 531 -8.69 -7.17 9.85
CA MET A 531 -9.60 -8.11 10.49
C MET A 531 -9.11 -9.56 10.36
N GLN A 532 -8.47 -9.92 9.24
CA GLN A 532 -7.81 -11.22 9.05
C GLN A 532 -6.61 -11.35 10.00
N LEU A 533 -5.78 -10.31 10.09
CA LEU A 533 -4.65 -10.24 11.02
C LEU A 533 -5.10 -10.32 12.49
N ARG A 534 -6.27 -9.79 12.82
CA ARG A 534 -6.89 -9.85 14.17
C ARG A 534 -7.77 -11.09 14.41
N GLY A 535 -7.87 -12.02 13.46
CA GLY A 535 -8.64 -13.26 13.61
C GLY A 535 -10.17 -13.08 13.69
N LEU A 536 -10.72 -11.98 13.17
CA LEU A 536 -12.13 -11.60 13.35
C LEU A 536 -13.10 -12.12 12.27
N LEU A 537 -12.62 -12.98 11.35
CA LEU A 537 -13.38 -13.52 10.22
C LEU A 537 -13.47 -15.06 10.30
N GLU A 538 -14.69 -15.60 10.25
CA GLU A 538 -14.93 -17.05 10.21
C GLU A 538 -14.66 -17.61 8.81
N GLN A 539 -14.02 -18.79 8.73
CA GLN A 539 -13.84 -19.52 7.47
C GLN A 539 -15.19 -20.04 6.97
N ALA A 540 -15.60 -19.66 5.74
CA ALA A 540 -16.76 -20.26 5.09
C ALA A 540 -16.46 -21.70 4.67
N GLU A 541 -16.88 -22.65 5.51
CA GLU A 541 -17.10 -24.03 5.10
C GLU A 541 -18.36 -24.11 4.21
N GLY A 542 -18.15 -24.33 2.91
CA GLY A 542 -19.04 -25.15 2.07
C GLY A 542 -20.18 -24.45 1.32
N ALA A 543 -19.96 -24.20 0.02
CA ALA A 543 -21.00 -24.47 -0.97
C ALA A 543 -20.92 -25.96 -1.36
N LYS A 544 -21.85 -26.79 -0.86
CA LYS A 544 -22.13 -28.17 -1.32
C LYS A 544 -23.00 -28.08 -2.61
N ASP A 545 -23.10 -29.02 -3.54
CA ASP A 545 -22.88 -30.46 -3.54
C ASP A 545 -22.92 -30.98 -5.00
N VAL A 546 -22.06 -31.93 -5.37
CA VAL A 546 -22.48 -33.06 -6.23
C VAL A 546 -21.98 -34.34 -5.57
N SER A 547 -22.70 -34.75 -4.52
CA SER A 547 -23.03 -36.11 -4.12
C SER A 547 -21.94 -37.18 -4.23
N ASN A 548 -21.44 -37.64 -3.08
CA ASN A 548 -21.79 -38.99 -2.59
C ASN A 548 -21.28 -39.21 -1.16
N GLY A 549 -22.14 -39.80 -0.32
CA GLY A 549 -21.87 -40.14 1.07
C GLY A 549 -20.81 -41.24 1.26
N PRO A 550 -20.49 -41.58 2.51
CA PRO A 550 -19.31 -42.35 2.87
C PRO A 550 -19.43 -43.81 2.43
N GLN A 551 -18.69 -44.19 1.39
CA GLN A 551 -18.38 -45.60 1.15
C GLN A 551 -17.24 -46.03 2.07
N ALA A 552 -17.45 -47.17 2.73
CA ALA A 552 -16.45 -47.88 3.50
C ALA A 552 -15.20 -48.13 2.64
N VAL A 553 -14.03 -47.84 3.21
CA VAL A 553 -12.72 -48.06 2.59
C VAL A 553 -12.51 -49.57 2.39
N SER A 554 -12.53 -50.00 1.13
CA SER A 554 -12.00 -51.30 0.69
C SER A 554 -10.47 -51.21 0.60
N PRO A 555 -9.72 -52.26 0.98
CA PRO A 555 -8.26 -52.22 1.06
C PRO A 555 -7.65 -52.59 -0.29
N ASP A 556 -7.65 -51.66 -1.24
CA ASP A 556 -6.81 -51.81 -2.44
C ASP A 556 -5.81 -50.66 -2.53
N ARG A 557 -4.56 -51.01 -2.25
CA ARG A 557 -3.38 -50.19 -2.52
C ARG A 557 -3.35 -49.84 -4.02
N PRO A 558 -3.22 -48.55 -4.38
CA PRO A 558 -2.68 -48.20 -5.68
C PRO A 558 -1.18 -48.54 -5.68
N GLU A 559 -0.78 -49.27 -6.70
CA GLU A 559 0.60 -49.64 -6.99
C GLU A 559 1.51 -48.42 -7.17
N ALA A 560 2.79 -48.63 -6.84
CA ALA A 560 3.86 -47.65 -6.84
C ALA A 560 4.03 -46.93 -8.20
N SER A 561 3.88 -45.60 -8.16
CA SER A 561 4.54 -44.69 -9.10
C SER A 561 4.98 -43.42 -8.36
N GLU A 562 6.22 -43.40 -7.87
CA GLU A 562 6.91 -42.15 -7.51
C GLU A 562 7.23 -41.36 -8.81
N PRO A 563 7.26 -40.01 -8.79
CA PRO A 563 7.98 -39.23 -7.79
C PRO A 563 7.21 -37.98 -7.29
N MET A 564 6.68 -38.04 -6.08
CA MET A 564 6.33 -36.83 -5.32
C MET A 564 7.43 -36.58 -4.28
N ARG A 565 8.63 -36.24 -4.75
CA ARG A 565 9.67 -35.69 -3.87
C ARG A 565 10.29 -34.41 -4.41
N LEU A 566 10.35 -34.18 -5.74
CA LEU A 566 10.94 -32.97 -6.32
C LEU A 566 9.97 -31.78 -6.38
N ILE A 567 10.41 -30.64 -5.83
CA ILE A 567 9.70 -29.37 -5.97
C ILE A 567 10.13 -28.70 -7.26
N ARG A 568 9.15 -28.44 -8.12
CA ARG A 568 9.36 -27.54 -9.24
C ARG A 568 9.42 -26.11 -8.73
N GLN A 569 10.61 -25.56 -8.69
CA GLN A 569 10.85 -24.16 -8.32
C GLN A 569 10.47 -23.24 -9.50
N PRO A 570 9.81 -22.10 -9.25
CA PRO A 570 9.35 -21.18 -10.30
C PRO A 570 10.51 -20.42 -10.96
N GLY A 571 11.62 -20.28 -10.24
CA GLY A 571 12.77 -19.49 -10.63
C GLY A 571 13.93 -20.28 -11.23
N LYS A 572 15.05 -19.59 -11.48
CA LYS A 572 16.27 -20.24 -12.01
C LYS A 572 17.00 -20.94 -10.87
N LEU A 573 17.42 -22.18 -11.11
CA LEU A 573 18.22 -22.96 -10.17
C LEU A 573 19.46 -22.17 -9.73
N ALA A 574 19.67 -22.03 -8.43
CA ALA A 574 20.88 -21.43 -7.88
C ALA A 574 22.10 -22.28 -8.23
N VAL A 575 23.16 -21.60 -8.69
CA VAL A 575 24.44 -22.22 -9.07
C VAL A 575 25.12 -22.85 -7.84
N ALA A 576 25.06 -22.18 -6.69
CA ALA A 576 25.51 -22.72 -5.42
C ALA A 576 24.31 -23.32 -4.67
N ARG A 577 24.45 -24.58 -4.21
CA ARG A 577 23.39 -25.26 -3.44
C ARG A 577 23.47 -24.98 -1.94
N ALA A 578 24.60 -24.50 -1.44
CA ALA A 578 24.75 -24.05 -0.07
C ALA A 578 25.52 -22.72 -0.04
N LEU A 579 25.06 -21.79 0.79
CA LEU A 579 25.79 -20.61 1.19
C LEU A 579 26.26 -20.83 2.64
N ALA A 580 27.56 -20.78 2.85
CA ALA A 580 28.17 -20.94 4.17
C ALA A 580 29.18 -19.82 4.39
N VAL A 581 28.94 -18.98 5.40
CA VAL A 581 29.82 -17.86 5.75
C VAL A 581 30.50 -18.17 7.08
N PRO A 582 31.85 -18.15 7.14
CA PRO A 582 32.58 -18.33 8.39
C PRO A 582 32.22 -17.27 9.43
N VAL A 583 31.99 -17.70 10.68
CA VAL A 583 31.68 -16.83 11.81
C VAL A 583 32.45 -17.23 13.06
N GLY A 584 32.64 -16.25 13.94
CA GLY A 584 33.01 -16.46 15.32
C GLY A 584 31.74 -16.58 16.15
N ILE A 585 31.66 -17.61 17.00
CA ILE A 585 30.49 -17.87 17.83
C ILE A 585 30.73 -17.37 19.26
N VAL A 586 29.78 -16.59 19.75
CA VAL A 586 29.63 -16.19 21.15
C VAL A 586 28.48 -16.98 21.75
N THR A 587 28.75 -17.80 22.78
CA THR A 587 27.70 -18.54 23.49
C THR A 587 26.76 -17.55 24.19
N LEU A 588 25.46 -17.68 23.95
CA LEU A 588 24.42 -16.89 24.60
C LEU A 588 23.65 -17.78 25.57
N ASP A 589 23.47 -17.27 26.80
CA ASP A 589 22.58 -17.83 27.81
C ASP A 589 22.06 -16.67 28.65
N ALA A 590 20.80 -16.31 28.45
CA ALA A 590 20.19 -15.13 29.04
C ALA A 590 18.72 -15.40 29.41
N MET A 591 18.17 -14.52 30.25
CA MET A 591 16.74 -14.50 30.56
C MET A 591 16.09 -13.28 29.92
N LEU A 592 15.03 -13.50 29.14
CA LEU A 592 14.12 -12.44 28.72
C LEU A 592 13.06 -12.23 29.80
N PRO A 593 12.91 -11.00 30.35
CA PRO A 593 11.93 -10.74 31.39
C PRO A 593 10.50 -10.66 30.82
N ALA A 594 9.52 -10.93 31.66
CA ALA A 594 8.11 -10.71 31.34
C ALA A 594 7.82 -9.23 31.01
N GLY A 595 6.82 -8.99 30.18
CA GLY A 595 6.46 -7.67 29.64
C GLY A 595 7.35 -7.19 28.49
N THR A 596 8.37 -7.96 28.08
CA THR A 596 9.29 -7.57 27.01
C THR A 596 8.72 -7.95 25.65
N ASN A 597 8.73 -7.01 24.70
CA ASN A 597 8.54 -7.34 23.28
C ASN A 597 9.71 -8.19 22.79
N LEU A 598 9.41 -9.34 22.16
CA LEU A 598 10.39 -10.36 21.83
C LEU A 598 11.55 -9.83 20.97
N ILE A 599 11.26 -9.16 19.85
CA ILE A 599 12.30 -8.63 18.96
C ILE A 599 13.13 -7.57 19.66
N SER A 600 12.48 -6.66 20.39
CA SER A 600 13.19 -5.59 21.11
C SER A 600 14.13 -6.16 22.18
N GLY A 601 13.69 -7.17 22.92
CA GLY A 601 14.51 -7.86 23.92
C GLY A 601 15.68 -8.61 23.30
N LEU A 602 15.46 -9.30 22.18
CA LEU A 602 16.50 -10.00 21.44
C LEU A 602 17.51 -9.03 20.79
N ALA A 603 17.05 -7.91 20.25
CA ALA A 603 17.92 -6.87 19.71
C ALA A 603 18.80 -6.24 20.79
N ALA A 604 18.25 -6.00 21.99
CA ALA A 604 19.03 -5.55 23.13
C ALA A 604 20.09 -6.59 23.55
N LEU A 605 19.75 -7.89 23.52
CA LEU A 605 20.72 -8.96 23.76
C LEU A 605 21.85 -8.93 22.74
N MET A 606 21.56 -8.74 21.44
CA MET A 606 22.60 -8.61 20.42
C MET A 606 23.56 -7.46 20.69
N GLN A 607 23.00 -6.28 21.01
CA GLN A 607 23.79 -5.08 21.31
C GLN A 607 24.68 -5.29 22.54
N ASN A 608 24.13 -5.86 23.61
CA ASN A 608 24.85 -6.10 24.86
C ASN A 608 26.02 -7.09 24.70
N HIS A 609 25.88 -8.06 23.80
CA HIS A 609 26.90 -9.06 23.52
C HIS A 609 27.81 -8.70 22.33
N GLY A 610 27.58 -7.57 21.66
CA GLY A 610 28.38 -7.10 20.54
C GLY A 610 28.35 -8.04 19.32
N ILE A 611 27.22 -8.69 19.08
CA ILE A 611 27.02 -9.66 18.00
C ILE A 611 26.14 -9.08 16.89
N GLU A 612 26.32 -9.57 15.67
CA GLU A 612 25.65 -9.04 14.46
C GLU A 612 24.40 -9.83 14.06
N SER A 613 24.33 -11.09 14.47
CA SER A 613 23.20 -12.00 14.31
C SER A 613 23.26 -13.08 15.40
N ALA A 614 22.20 -13.86 15.55
CA ALA A 614 22.20 -15.02 16.43
C ALA A 614 21.27 -16.12 15.91
N CYS A 615 21.57 -17.38 16.21
CA CYS A 615 20.59 -18.46 16.13
C CYS A 615 20.29 -18.92 17.56
N LEU A 616 19.02 -18.90 17.93
CA LEU A 616 18.56 -18.95 19.31
C LEU A 616 17.49 -20.02 19.50
N THR A 617 17.44 -20.55 20.71
CA THR A 617 16.40 -21.40 21.26
C THR A 617 15.83 -20.76 22.52
N LEU A 618 14.51 -20.64 22.58
CA LEU A 618 13.76 -20.04 23.66
C LEU A 618 12.94 -21.12 24.36
N SER A 619 12.98 -21.15 25.70
CA SER A 619 12.30 -22.20 26.47
C SER A 619 11.89 -21.72 27.87
N GLY A 620 10.99 -22.49 28.49
CA GLY A 620 10.68 -22.36 29.93
C GLY A 620 9.80 -21.18 30.33
N GLY A 621 9.28 -20.40 29.37
CA GLY A 621 8.37 -19.30 29.65
C GLY A 621 7.09 -19.34 28.82
N SER A 622 6.49 -18.18 28.63
CA SER A 622 5.16 -18.06 28.03
C SER A 622 5.09 -16.81 27.16
N PHE A 623 4.28 -16.87 26.13
CA PHE A 623 3.93 -15.70 25.34
C PHE A 623 2.50 -15.27 25.66
N GLU A 624 2.25 -13.97 25.59
CA GLU A 624 0.89 -13.46 25.35
C GLU A 624 0.36 -14.00 24.01
N PRO A 625 -0.96 -13.94 23.74
CA PRO A 625 -1.50 -14.32 22.44
C PRO A 625 -0.71 -13.65 21.30
N PHE A 626 -0.17 -14.46 20.39
CA PHE A 626 0.70 -14.00 19.31
C PHE A 626 0.22 -14.52 17.96
N LEU A 627 0.59 -13.82 16.91
CA LEU A 627 0.25 -14.23 15.55
C LEU A 627 1.24 -15.27 15.04
N TYR A 628 0.73 -16.32 14.39
CA TYR A 628 1.54 -17.33 13.74
C TYR A 628 0.92 -17.81 12.43
N VAL A 629 1.71 -18.47 11.59
CA VAL A 629 1.27 -19.10 10.35
C VAL A 629 1.77 -20.54 10.31
N ILE A 630 1.02 -21.41 9.64
CA ILE A 630 1.45 -22.77 9.27
C ILE A 630 1.62 -22.86 7.75
N PRO A 631 2.22 -23.93 7.21
CA PRO A 631 2.33 -24.10 5.76
C PRO A 631 0.96 -24.14 5.06
N SER A 632 0.94 -23.71 3.81
CA SER A 632 -0.22 -23.77 2.93
C SER A 632 0.21 -24.16 1.52
N PRO A 633 -0.66 -24.82 0.73
CA PRO A 633 -0.45 -24.99 -0.69
C PRO A 633 -0.23 -23.62 -1.37
N PRO A 634 0.66 -23.54 -2.37
CA PRO A 634 0.87 -22.32 -3.12
C PRO A 634 -0.40 -21.94 -3.89
N PRO A 635 -0.74 -20.63 -3.97
CA PRO A 635 -1.95 -20.15 -4.62
C PRO A 635 -1.88 -20.27 -6.14
N ASP A 636 -0.67 -20.36 -6.68
CA ASP A 636 -0.38 -20.51 -8.09
C ASP A 636 0.96 -21.24 -8.28
N LYS A 637 1.37 -21.38 -9.54
CA LYS A 637 2.55 -22.11 -10.00
C LYS A 637 3.83 -21.26 -9.99
N ASP A 638 3.72 -19.98 -9.62
CA ASP A 638 4.85 -19.05 -9.54
C ASP A 638 5.47 -19.03 -8.13
N HIS A 639 4.97 -19.88 -7.22
CA HIS A 639 5.41 -19.98 -5.84
C HIS A 639 5.65 -21.44 -5.43
N ALA A 640 6.76 -21.71 -4.75
CA ALA A 640 7.12 -23.07 -4.32
C ALA A 640 6.61 -23.49 -2.93
N ALA A 641 6.28 -22.52 -2.08
CA ALA A 641 5.77 -22.69 -0.73
C ALA A 641 4.86 -21.49 -0.41
N PHE A 642 3.90 -21.63 0.48
CA PHE A 642 3.08 -20.49 0.91
C PHE A 642 2.70 -20.65 2.38
N TYR A 643 2.41 -19.53 3.03
CA TYR A 643 1.89 -19.54 4.38
C TYR A 643 0.37 -19.47 4.35
N SER A 644 -0.25 -20.19 5.27
CA SER A 644 -1.67 -20.08 5.56
C SER A 644 -2.04 -18.66 6.01
N GLN A 645 -3.35 -18.42 6.18
CA GLN A 645 -3.82 -17.27 6.93
C GLN A 645 -3.13 -17.19 8.30
N THR A 646 -3.10 -16.02 8.90
CA THR A 646 -2.59 -15.86 10.26
C THR A 646 -3.56 -16.46 11.27
N TYR A 647 -3.01 -17.23 12.20
CA TYR A 647 -3.70 -17.79 13.36
C TYR A 647 -3.24 -17.06 14.62
N GLN A 648 -4.06 -17.14 15.67
CA GLN A 648 -3.74 -16.63 16.99
C GLN A 648 -4.26 -17.62 18.05
N PRO A 649 -3.47 -17.99 19.07
CA PRO A 649 -3.97 -18.75 20.20
C PRO A 649 -5.05 -17.94 20.95
N GLU A 650 -6.06 -18.61 21.50
CA GLU A 650 -7.19 -17.94 22.18
C GLU A 650 -6.78 -17.19 23.45
N GLY A 651 -5.61 -17.54 24.03
CA GLY A 651 -5.05 -16.96 25.23
C GLY A 651 -3.53 -17.06 25.25
N GLY A 652 -2.92 -16.59 26.34
CA GLY A 652 -1.48 -16.75 26.55
C GLY A 652 -1.09 -18.23 26.50
N VAL A 653 0.04 -18.53 25.87
CA VAL A 653 0.48 -19.92 25.68
C VAL A 653 1.70 -20.22 26.54
N ARG A 654 1.79 -21.46 26.99
CA ARG A 654 3.03 -21.97 27.56
C ARG A 654 3.94 -22.46 26.44
N LEU A 655 5.10 -21.84 26.31
CA LEU A 655 6.07 -22.22 25.29
C LEU A 655 6.65 -23.60 25.64
N GLU A 656 6.62 -24.53 24.69
CA GLU A 656 7.38 -25.77 24.80
C GLU A 656 8.81 -25.49 24.35
N THR A 657 8.98 -24.96 23.15
CA THR A 657 10.25 -24.43 22.65
C THR A 657 10.00 -23.48 21.47
N ALA A 658 10.90 -22.54 21.22
CA ALA A 658 10.98 -21.82 19.96
C ALA A 658 12.41 -21.77 19.47
N THR A 659 12.63 -21.93 18.18
CA THR A 659 13.95 -21.70 17.56
C THR A 659 13.84 -20.63 16.49
N GLY A 660 14.92 -19.89 16.29
CA GLY A 660 14.91 -18.87 15.24
C GLY A 660 16.26 -18.26 14.95
N THR A 661 16.29 -17.51 13.87
CA THR A 661 17.45 -16.74 13.40
C THR A 661 17.15 -15.26 13.56
N LEU A 662 18.06 -14.55 14.21
CA LEU A 662 18.00 -13.13 14.48
C LEU A 662 19.01 -12.39 13.59
N GLY A 663 18.55 -11.36 12.91
CA GLY A 663 19.36 -10.53 12.00
C GLY A 663 18.56 -9.32 11.53
N LEU A 664 18.63 -8.96 10.24
CA LEU A 664 18.05 -7.72 9.73
C LEU A 664 17.09 -7.90 8.56
N LYS A 665 15.95 -7.20 8.62
CA LYS A 665 15.04 -6.97 7.49
C LYS A 665 14.92 -5.46 7.27
N ASP A 666 15.27 -4.99 6.07
CA ASP A 666 15.28 -3.56 5.73
C ASP A 666 16.06 -2.69 6.73
N GLY A 667 17.20 -3.23 7.21
CA GLY A 667 18.06 -2.57 8.19
C GLY A 667 17.56 -2.59 9.64
N LYS A 668 16.42 -3.21 9.94
CA LYS A 668 15.84 -3.32 11.28
C LYS A 668 15.96 -4.74 11.84
N PRO A 669 16.05 -4.93 13.16
CA PRO A 669 16.05 -6.25 13.78
C PRO A 669 14.84 -7.08 13.34
N PHE A 670 15.08 -8.32 12.95
CA PHE A 670 14.06 -9.27 12.52
C PHE A 670 14.41 -10.66 13.05
N PHE A 671 13.40 -11.38 13.53
CA PHE A 671 13.55 -12.71 14.11
C PHE A 671 12.66 -13.72 13.40
N HIS A 672 13.25 -14.53 12.51
CA HIS A 672 12.57 -15.63 11.84
C HIS A 672 12.46 -16.80 12.81
N CYS A 673 11.25 -17.13 13.27
CA CYS A 673 11.06 -17.96 14.46
C CYS A 673 9.97 -19.00 14.25
N HIS A 674 10.27 -20.27 14.53
CA HIS A 674 9.28 -21.34 14.61
C HIS A 674 9.15 -21.80 16.07
N ALA A 675 7.94 -22.10 16.52
CA ALA A 675 7.69 -22.48 17.90
C ALA A 675 6.73 -23.65 18.03
N THR A 676 6.83 -24.36 19.15
CA THR A 676 5.78 -25.23 19.68
C THR A 676 5.33 -24.75 21.05
N TRP A 677 4.04 -24.90 21.32
CA TRP A 677 3.44 -24.40 22.55
C TRP A 677 2.26 -25.25 22.98
N PHE A 678 1.81 -25.04 24.20
CA PHE A 678 0.57 -25.58 24.72
C PHE A 678 -0.39 -24.43 25.03
N GLU A 679 -1.61 -24.56 24.49
CA GLU A 679 -2.73 -23.69 24.84
C GLU A 679 -3.32 -24.05 26.21
N ALA A 680 -4.20 -23.19 26.72
CA ALA A 680 -4.79 -23.34 28.05
C ALA A 680 -5.62 -24.64 28.18
N ASP A 681 -6.20 -25.13 27.08
CA ASP A 681 -6.96 -26.38 27.00
C ASP A 681 -6.08 -27.63 26.87
N GLY A 682 -4.75 -27.46 26.81
CA GLY A 682 -3.76 -28.53 26.63
C GLY A 682 -3.49 -28.90 25.18
N ARG A 683 -4.12 -28.25 24.19
CA ARG A 683 -3.81 -28.45 22.77
C ARG A 683 -2.38 -28.02 22.47
N ARG A 684 -1.64 -28.86 21.75
CA ARG A 684 -0.27 -28.57 21.30
C ARG A 684 -0.32 -27.87 19.93
N GLY A 685 0.23 -26.67 19.84
CA GLY A 685 0.38 -25.91 18.60
C GLY A 685 1.82 -25.90 18.10
N CYS A 686 1.99 -25.68 16.81
CA CYS A 686 3.29 -25.50 16.16
C CYS A 686 3.13 -24.59 14.93
N GLY A 687 4.13 -23.76 14.64
CA GLY A 687 4.13 -22.90 13.45
C GLY A 687 5.21 -21.82 13.45
N HIS A 688 5.23 -21.04 12.37
CA HIS A 688 6.06 -19.84 12.24
C HIS A 688 5.41 -18.68 12.99
N VAL A 689 6.10 -18.20 14.02
CA VAL A 689 5.72 -17.08 14.88
C VAL A 689 6.04 -15.73 14.22
N LEU A 690 5.03 -14.86 14.08
CA LEU A 690 5.20 -13.49 13.63
C LEU A 690 5.70 -12.62 14.81
N SER A 691 7.02 -12.62 14.97
CA SER A 691 7.73 -12.18 16.18
C SER A 691 7.57 -10.69 16.52
N ASP A 692 7.20 -9.83 15.57
CA ASP A 692 7.03 -8.37 15.76
C ASP A 692 6.03 -8.03 16.88
N SER A 693 4.99 -8.86 17.01
CA SER A 693 3.86 -8.65 17.93
C SER A 693 3.99 -9.41 19.26
N VAL A 694 5.02 -10.25 19.42
CA VAL A 694 5.12 -11.16 20.56
C VAL A 694 5.55 -10.42 21.82
N VAL A 695 4.79 -10.61 22.90
CA VAL A 695 5.14 -10.17 24.25
C VAL A 695 5.40 -11.39 25.13
N VAL A 696 6.53 -11.38 25.83
CA VAL A 696 6.89 -12.40 26.82
C VAL A 696 6.01 -12.22 28.06
N SER A 697 5.13 -13.17 28.37
CA SER A 697 4.21 -13.09 29.53
C SER A 697 4.79 -13.67 30.80
N SER A 698 5.70 -14.64 30.70
CA SER A 698 6.52 -15.14 31.80
C SER A 698 7.98 -15.24 31.38
N PRO A 699 8.95 -15.01 32.28
CA PRO A 699 10.36 -14.98 31.92
C PRO A 699 10.77 -16.27 31.21
N MET A 700 11.54 -16.14 30.13
CA MET A 700 12.02 -17.28 29.35
C MET A 700 13.52 -17.26 29.17
N ARG A 701 14.09 -18.45 29.11
CA ARG A 701 15.51 -18.63 28.85
C ARG A 701 15.76 -18.56 27.35
N VAL A 702 16.78 -17.81 26.97
CA VAL A 702 17.28 -17.69 25.59
C VAL A 702 18.69 -18.27 25.56
N GLN A 703 18.89 -19.31 24.75
CA GLN A 703 20.19 -19.96 24.58
C GLN A 703 20.54 -20.05 23.09
N GLY A 704 21.82 -20.07 22.76
CA GLY A 704 22.25 -20.31 21.38
C GLY A 704 23.60 -19.70 21.05
N GLY A 705 23.84 -19.50 19.76
CA GLY A 705 25.09 -18.93 19.25
C GLY A 705 24.87 -17.56 18.64
N GLY A 706 25.47 -16.54 19.25
CA GLY A 706 25.66 -15.22 18.66
C GLY A 706 26.81 -15.22 17.65
N MET A 707 26.69 -14.45 16.59
CA MET A 707 27.60 -14.45 15.44
C MET A 707 28.37 -13.14 15.34
N VAL A 708 29.66 -13.25 15.05
CA VAL A 708 30.55 -12.15 14.69
C VAL A 708 31.20 -12.46 13.34
N GLY A 709 31.27 -11.46 12.45
CA GLY A 709 31.88 -11.60 11.12
C GLY A 709 30.90 -11.96 10.01
N ALA A 710 29.66 -12.31 10.36
CA ALA A 710 28.55 -12.40 9.44
C ALA A 710 27.22 -12.07 10.12
N ARG A 711 26.25 -11.67 9.30
CA ARG A 711 24.86 -11.45 9.72
C ARG A 711 23.87 -11.99 8.70
N PHE A 712 22.68 -12.33 9.16
CA PHE A 712 21.56 -12.68 8.29
C PHE A 712 20.81 -11.43 7.84
N GLU A 713 20.53 -11.33 6.54
CA GLU A 713 19.75 -10.26 5.92
C GLU A 713 18.66 -10.84 5.01
N VAL A 714 17.46 -10.26 5.03
CA VAL A 714 16.39 -10.68 4.11
C VAL A 714 16.72 -10.22 2.70
N GLN A 715 16.77 -11.16 1.75
CA GLN A 715 17.10 -10.90 0.35
C GLN A 715 16.19 -11.68 -0.59
N PRO A 716 15.78 -11.11 -1.75
CA PRO A 716 15.06 -11.86 -2.77
C PRO A 716 15.88 -13.06 -3.28
N ASP A 717 15.23 -14.21 -3.38
CA ASP A 717 15.80 -15.45 -3.89
C ASP A 717 15.20 -15.81 -5.25
N SER A 718 16.09 -15.97 -6.24
CA SER A 718 15.69 -16.14 -7.63
C SER A 718 15.26 -17.57 -7.99
N GLU A 719 15.44 -18.55 -7.10
CA GLU A 719 15.01 -19.94 -7.32
C GLU A 719 13.58 -20.14 -6.81
N THR A 720 13.29 -19.67 -5.61
CA THR A 720 11.99 -19.85 -4.94
C THR A 720 10.95 -18.79 -5.28
N GLY A 721 11.38 -17.59 -5.71
CA GLY A 721 10.47 -16.46 -5.96
C GLY A 721 10.10 -15.66 -4.70
N PHE A 722 10.69 -15.98 -3.54
CA PHE A 722 10.45 -15.31 -2.25
C PHE A 722 11.68 -14.58 -1.74
N SER A 723 11.51 -13.74 -0.71
CA SER A 723 12.65 -13.21 0.04
C SER A 723 13.01 -14.16 1.18
N LEU A 724 14.29 -14.50 1.31
CA LEU A 724 14.81 -15.48 2.26
C LEU A 724 15.90 -14.85 3.13
N PHE A 725 16.17 -15.42 4.30
CA PHE A 725 17.20 -14.89 5.19
C PHE A 725 18.57 -15.43 4.81
N MET A 726 19.42 -14.57 4.25
CA MET A 726 20.71 -14.95 3.69
C MET A 726 21.86 -14.53 4.59
N PRO A 727 22.84 -15.41 4.88
CA PRO A 727 24.03 -15.02 5.61
C PRO A 727 24.96 -14.18 4.72
N LYS A 728 25.52 -13.12 5.29
CA LYS A 728 26.40 -12.18 4.61
C LYS A 728 27.59 -11.83 5.49
N ALA A 729 28.79 -11.92 4.93
CA ALA A 729 30.01 -11.50 5.61
C ALA A 729 30.02 -9.99 5.86
N THR A 730 30.46 -9.57 7.04
CA THR A 730 30.42 -8.17 7.49
C THR A 730 31.81 -7.52 7.54
N GLY A 731 32.86 -8.30 7.31
CA GLY A 731 34.25 -7.84 7.33
C GLY A 731 34.84 -7.67 8.73
N ILE A 732 34.06 -7.95 9.80
CA ILE A 732 34.58 -7.96 11.17
C ILE A 732 35.50 -9.17 11.35
N SER A 733 36.71 -8.93 11.86
CA SER A 733 37.69 -9.99 12.08
C SER A 733 37.20 -10.96 13.16
N LEU A 734 37.29 -12.25 12.86
CA LEU A 734 37.06 -13.30 13.86
C LEU A 734 38.16 -13.22 14.93
N GLY A 735 37.79 -13.07 16.20
CA GLY A 735 38.74 -13.10 17.31
C GLY A 735 39.45 -14.45 17.38
N LYS A 736 40.74 -14.48 17.75
CA LYS A 736 41.55 -15.70 17.78
C LYS A 736 40.99 -16.80 18.71
N ASP A 737 40.24 -16.40 19.73
CA ASP A 737 39.67 -17.29 20.76
C ASP A 737 38.17 -17.58 20.55
N ALA A 738 37.56 -17.06 19.47
CA ALA A 738 36.16 -17.33 19.17
C ALA A 738 35.98 -18.77 18.67
N LYS A 739 34.92 -19.43 19.14
CA LYS A 739 34.53 -20.74 18.59
C LYS A 739 34.25 -20.60 17.10
N ARG A 740 34.68 -21.58 16.31
CA ARG A 740 34.51 -21.57 14.85
C ARG A 740 33.13 -22.07 14.47
N GLY A 741 32.44 -21.34 13.60
CA GLY A 741 31.18 -21.78 13.03
C GLY A 741 30.94 -21.30 11.61
N LEU A 742 29.80 -21.71 11.07
CA LEU A 742 29.29 -21.30 9.76
C LEU A 742 27.85 -20.81 9.90
N ALA A 743 27.57 -19.60 9.44
CA ALA A 743 26.21 -19.17 9.16
C ALA A 743 25.79 -19.79 7.82
N VAL A 744 24.75 -20.61 7.82
CA VAL A 744 24.41 -21.48 6.69
C VAL A 744 23.01 -21.21 6.14
N ARG A 745 22.90 -21.28 4.81
CA ARG A 745 21.64 -21.33 4.06
C ARG A 745 21.74 -22.42 3.00
N LEU A 746 20.73 -23.28 2.93
CA LEU A 746 20.69 -24.39 1.97
C LEU A 746 19.59 -24.18 0.92
N ALA A 747 19.91 -24.29 -0.36
CA ALA A 747 18.96 -24.18 -1.46
C ALA A 747 17.93 -25.33 -1.45
N PRO A 748 16.79 -25.19 -2.15
CA PRO A 748 15.77 -26.24 -2.22
C PRO A 748 16.27 -27.59 -2.77
N ASN A 749 15.42 -28.64 -2.79
CA ASN A 749 15.72 -29.92 -3.46
C ASN A 749 16.99 -30.62 -2.96
N GLN A 750 17.32 -30.46 -1.68
CA GLN A 750 18.44 -31.13 -0.99
C GLN A 750 17.94 -31.93 0.21
N ASP A 751 18.64 -33.01 0.57
CA ASP A 751 18.50 -33.63 1.88
C ASP A 751 19.18 -32.73 2.91
N LEU A 752 18.43 -32.33 3.94
CA LEU A 752 18.89 -31.38 4.95
C LEU A 752 20.13 -31.89 5.71
N THR A 753 20.12 -33.16 6.12
CA THR A 753 21.19 -33.74 6.92
C THR A 753 22.46 -33.87 6.08
N VAL A 754 22.35 -34.44 4.87
CA VAL A 754 23.50 -34.61 3.95
C VAL A 754 24.09 -33.25 3.56
N ALA A 755 23.26 -32.26 3.27
CA ALA A 755 23.74 -30.93 2.91
C ALA A 755 24.52 -30.25 4.06
N LEU A 756 24.12 -30.46 5.31
CA LEU A 756 24.87 -29.96 6.48
C LEU A 756 26.19 -30.71 6.69
N GLU A 757 26.21 -32.04 6.47
CA GLU A 757 27.43 -32.84 6.50
C GLU A 757 28.43 -32.33 5.45
N ASP A 758 27.98 -32.08 4.23
CA ASP A 758 28.79 -31.58 3.13
C ASP A 758 29.37 -30.19 3.43
N VAL A 759 28.54 -29.29 3.97
CA VAL A 759 28.98 -27.94 4.37
C VAL A 759 30.02 -28.00 5.49
N GLY A 760 29.81 -28.81 6.52
CA GLY A 760 30.77 -28.97 7.60
C GLY A 760 32.07 -29.65 7.14
N ARG A 761 31.97 -30.66 6.27
CA ARG A 761 33.13 -31.34 5.66
C ARG A 761 33.98 -30.37 4.86
N ALA A 762 33.34 -29.52 4.04
CA ALA A 762 34.03 -28.49 3.27
C ALA A 762 34.77 -27.47 4.15
N ALA A 763 34.29 -27.22 5.37
CA ALA A 763 34.95 -26.36 6.35
C ALA A 763 35.99 -27.08 7.24
N GLY A 764 36.18 -28.39 7.05
CA GLY A 764 37.11 -29.22 7.80
C GLY A 764 36.63 -29.58 9.21
N PHE A 765 35.32 -29.52 9.47
CA PHE A 765 34.75 -29.98 10.74
C PHE A 765 34.76 -31.51 10.78
N GLN A 766 35.00 -32.08 11.96
CA GLN A 766 34.84 -33.52 12.20
C GLN A 766 33.41 -33.80 12.66
N ARG A 767 32.95 -32.97 13.59
CA ARG A 767 31.61 -32.98 14.17
C ARG A 767 31.14 -31.54 14.33
N ALA A 768 29.83 -31.34 14.21
CA ALA A 768 29.21 -30.06 14.42
C ALA A 768 27.84 -30.17 15.10
N VAL A 769 27.43 -29.10 15.76
CA VAL A 769 26.10 -28.93 16.35
C VAL A 769 25.44 -27.72 15.71
N LEU A 770 24.17 -27.83 15.39
CA LEU A 770 23.35 -26.75 14.87
C LEU A 770 22.70 -25.98 16.03
N HIS A 771 22.88 -24.66 16.05
CA HIS A 771 22.11 -23.74 16.88
C HIS A 771 20.94 -23.16 16.09
N GLY A 772 19.79 -23.04 16.75
CA GLY A 772 18.54 -22.68 16.09
C GLY A 772 18.18 -23.70 15.01
N GLY A 773 17.88 -23.22 13.81
CA GLY A 773 17.50 -24.06 12.68
C GLY A 773 16.00 -24.02 12.46
N VAL A 774 15.60 -23.21 11.48
CA VAL A 774 14.23 -23.16 10.96
C VAL A 774 14.26 -23.54 9.49
N ALA A 775 13.28 -24.33 9.08
CA ALA A 775 13.20 -24.82 7.72
C ALA A 775 11.77 -25.10 7.31
N SER A 776 11.60 -25.25 6.00
CA SER A 776 10.40 -25.77 5.38
C SER A 776 10.78 -26.99 4.51
N LEU A 777 10.04 -28.09 4.62
CA LEU A 777 10.32 -29.37 3.92
C LEU A 777 9.04 -30.08 3.43
N ILE A 778 9.14 -31.14 2.61
CA ILE A 778 7.96 -31.85 2.04
C ILE A 778 7.98 -33.37 2.28
N GLY A 779 7.33 -33.86 3.33
CA GLY A 779 7.22 -35.31 3.54
C GLY A 779 8.22 -35.88 4.54
N ALA A 780 8.34 -35.28 5.74
CA ALA A 780 9.34 -35.69 6.73
C ALA A 780 9.19 -37.18 7.07
N ARG A 781 10.33 -37.89 7.08
CA ARG A 781 10.43 -39.29 7.48
C ARG A 781 11.19 -39.36 8.79
N PHE A 782 10.65 -40.11 9.74
CA PHE A 782 11.27 -40.27 11.04
C PHE A 782 11.65 -41.73 11.29
N THR A 783 12.73 -41.96 12.03
CA THR A 783 13.14 -43.29 12.45
C THR A 783 12.24 -43.86 13.55
N ASP A 784 11.57 -43.00 14.30
CA ASP A 784 10.89 -43.28 15.57
C ASP A 784 9.47 -42.71 15.66
N ALA A 785 8.96 -42.08 14.59
CA ALA A 785 7.62 -41.50 14.52
C ALA A 785 6.96 -41.73 13.14
N PRO A 786 5.62 -41.66 13.04
CA PRO A 786 4.94 -41.69 11.75
C PRO A 786 5.40 -40.54 10.84
N PRO A 787 5.45 -40.75 9.51
CA PRO A 787 5.80 -39.70 8.58
C PRO A 787 4.81 -38.52 8.63
N VAL A 788 5.30 -37.32 8.35
CA VAL A 788 4.46 -36.14 8.14
C VAL A 788 4.29 -35.94 6.64
N GLU A 789 3.15 -36.39 6.11
CA GLU A 789 2.82 -36.32 4.68
C GLU A 789 2.20 -34.95 4.34
N GLY A 790 2.88 -34.12 3.55
CA GLY A 790 2.36 -32.79 3.18
C GLY A 790 3.24 -32.03 2.19
N TYR A 791 2.62 -31.16 1.40
CA TYR A 791 3.25 -30.32 0.36
C TYR A 791 4.19 -29.24 0.90
N ALA A 792 4.12 -28.93 2.20
CA ALA A 792 5.05 -28.08 2.91
C ALA A 792 4.84 -28.28 4.43
N ALA A 793 5.91 -28.48 5.18
CA ALA A 793 5.92 -28.54 6.63
C ALA A 793 6.94 -27.54 7.18
N GLU A 794 6.54 -26.69 8.14
CA GLU A 794 7.48 -25.82 8.87
C GLU A 794 8.10 -26.63 10.01
N ILE A 795 9.41 -26.47 10.18
CA ILE A 795 10.16 -27.25 11.16
C ILE A 795 11.03 -26.38 12.05
N LEU A 796 11.19 -26.82 13.29
CA LEU A 796 12.27 -26.37 14.16
C LEU A 796 13.13 -27.56 14.57
N VAL A 797 14.44 -27.35 14.59
CA VAL A 797 15.40 -28.35 15.06
C VAL A 797 15.48 -28.29 16.58
N THR A 798 15.22 -29.40 17.26
CA THR A 798 15.28 -29.48 18.73
C THR A 798 16.58 -30.12 19.22
N HIS A 799 17.17 -31.00 18.41
CA HIS A 799 18.47 -31.60 18.69
C HIS A 799 19.21 -31.86 17.37
N SER A 800 20.53 -31.70 17.39
CA SER A 800 21.37 -32.01 16.23
C SER A 800 22.76 -32.49 16.63
N ASN A 801 23.27 -33.41 15.83
CA ASN A 801 24.61 -33.95 15.91
C ASN A 801 25.07 -34.32 14.50
N ILE A 802 25.75 -33.38 13.84
CA ILE A 802 26.16 -33.50 12.44
C ILE A 802 27.57 -34.08 12.36
N ARG A 803 27.73 -35.22 11.68
CA ARG A 803 29.03 -35.88 11.47
C ARG A 803 29.54 -35.54 10.08
N CYS A 804 30.65 -34.81 10.04
CA CYS A 804 31.18 -34.25 8.80
C CYS A 804 32.33 -35.09 8.22
N ALA A 805 32.90 -36.02 9.00
CA ALA A 805 33.98 -36.91 8.58
C ALA A 805 33.48 -38.31 8.18
N ASP A 806 34.20 -38.95 7.27
CA ASP A 806 33.87 -40.26 6.70
C ASP A 806 34.27 -41.42 7.65
N ASP A 807 33.73 -41.45 8.88
CA ASP A 807 33.90 -42.58 9.80
C ASP A 807 32.72 -43.57 9.64
N ALA A 808 33.03 -44.79 9.21
CA ALA A 808 32.09 -45.80 8.68
C ALA A 808 31.09 -46.44 9.69
N GLY A 809 30.70 -45.76 10.78
CA GLY A 809 29.96 -46.39 11.88
C GLY A 809 28.73 -45.68 12.46
N ALA A 810 28.53 -44.38 12.23
CA ALA A 810 27.41 -43.65 12.84
C ALA A 810 26.90 -42.51 11.95
N ALA A 811 25.59 -42.45 11.71
CA ALA A 811 24.93 -41.39 10.95
C ALA A 811 24.79 -40.10 11.77
N SER A 812 24.64 -38.96 11.09
CA SER A 812 24.17 -37.72 11.75
C SER A 812 22.78 -37.93 12.35
N GLU A 813 22.53 -37.27 13.48
CA GLU A 813 21.25 -37.30 14.18
C GLU A 813 20.64 -35.89 14.14
N MET A 814 19.37 -35.79 13.76
CA MET A 814 18.63 -34.54 13.79
C MET A 814 17.20 -34.82 14.23
N ASP A 815 16.83 -34.30 15.40
CA ASP A 815 15.48 -34.38 15.91
C ASP A 815 14.77 -33.06 15.60
N ILE A 816 13.58 -33.14 15.02
CA ILE A 816 12.79 -31.96 14.65
C ILE A 816 11.36 -32.08 15.16
N VAL A 817 10.71 -30.93 15.25
CA VAL A 817 9.24 -30.85 15.29
C VAL A 817 8.78 -30.23 13.99
N ALA A 818 7.73 -30.80 13.40
CA ALA A 818 7.13 -30.38 12.14
C ALA A 818 5.63 -30.14 12.32
N VAL A 819 5.09 -29.15 11.60
CA VAL A 819 3.65 -28.96 11.44
C VAL A 819 3.25 -29.09 9.99
N ASP A 820 2.20 -29.88 9.72
CA ASP A 820 1.67 -30.02 8.37
C ASP A 820 0.67 -28.91 8.00
N LEU A 821 0.19 -28.93 6.76
CA LEU A 821 -0.78 -27.97 6.24
C LEU A 821 -2.18 -28.05 6.90
N HIS A 822 -2.42 -29.07 7.73
CA HIS A 822 -3.63 -29.24 8.52
C HIS A 822 -3.44 -28.86 10.00
N GLY A 823 -2.23 -28.41 10.38
CA GLY A 823 -1.89 -28.06 11.76
C GLY A 823 -1.55 -29.26 12.64
N ALA A 824 -1.41 -30.46 12.08
CA ALA A 824 -1.00 -31.63 12.85
C ALA A 824 0.50 -31.56 13.15
N VAL A 825 0.87 -31.79 14.41
CA VAL A 825 2.25 -31.68 14.90
C VAL A 825 2.89 -33.06 14.97
N GLY A 826 3.93 -33.27 14.16
CA GLY A 826 4.80 -34.46 14.21
C GLY A 826 6.13 -34.13 14.86
N SER A 827 6.72 -35.08 15.58
CA SER A 827 8.03 -34.91 16.22
C SER A 827 8.78 -36.23 16.17
N GLY A 828 10.06 -36.19 15.81
CA GLY A 828 10.89 -37.39 15.75
C GLY A 828 12.26 -37.11 15.16
N ARG A 829 13.06 -38.17 15.04
CA ARG A 829 14.39 -38.17 14.47
C ARG A 829 14.36 -38.41 12.97
N LEU A 830 14.90 -37.47 12.21
CA LEU A 830 14.97 -37.50 10.75
C LEU A 830 15.78 -38.70 10.21
N VAL A 831 15.30 -39.35 9.14
CA VAL A 831 15.97 -40.49 8.47
C VAL A 831 17.02 -40.00 7.48
N THR A 832 18.30 -40.05 7.82
CA THR A 832 19.40 -39.59 6.94
C THR A 832 19.35 -40.24 5.55
N GLY A 833 19.32 -39.42 4.50
CA GLY A 833 19.32 -39.88 3.10
C GLY A 833 17.97 -40.34 2.54
N ASP A 834 16.93 -40.41 3.37
CA ASP A 834 15.53 -40.71 2.96
C ASP A 834 14.57 -39.58 3.38
N ASN A 835 15.12 -38.42 3.75
CA ASN A 835 14.34 -37.26 4.13
C ASN A 835 13.93 -36.43 2.93
N PRO A 836 12.81 -35.72 3.06
CA PRO A 836 12.22 -34.98 1.97
C PRO A 836 13.03 -33.78 1.50
N ILE A 837 12.69 -33.36 0.30
CA ILE A 837 13.24 -32.18 -0.34
C ILE A 837 13.03 -30.93 0.51
N LEU A 838 14.16 -30.33 0.87
CA LEU A 838 14.22 -29.03 1.49
C LEU A 838 13.58 -27.98 0.57
N MET A 839 12.79 -27.07 1.13
CA MET A 839 12.42 -25.82 0.46
C MET A 839 13.39 -24.72 0.86
N THR A 840 13.52 -24.50 2.17
CA THR A 840 14.38 -23.46 2.73
C THR A 840 14.88 -23.91 4.09
N PHE A 841 16.13 -23.61 4.43
CA PHE A 841 16.76 -23.79 5.72
C PHE A 841 17.79 -22.68 5.98
N GLU A 842 17.83 -22.22 7.22
CA GLU A 842 18.85 -21.33 7.74
C GLU A 842 19.23 -21.72 9.18
N GLY A 843 20.49 -21.50 9.55
CA GLY A 843 20.96 -21.79 10.90
C GLY A 843 22.44 -21.50 11.11
N LEU A 844 22.95 -21.88 12.29
CA LEU A 844 24.34 -21.72 12.67
C LEU A 844 24.96 -23.07 13.01
N LEU A 845 25.97 -23.49 12.24
CA LEU A 845 26.70 -24.73 12.46
C LEU A 845 27.98 -24.45 13.27
N GLU A 846 28.04 -24.91 14.52
CA GLU A 846 29.21 -24.81 15.41
C GLU A 846 30.07 -26.07 15.31
N ALA A 847 31.38 -25.93 15.11
CA ALA A 847 32.31 -27.05 15.21
C ALA A 847 32.48 -27.50 16.67
N VAL A 848 32.42 -28.82 16.92
CA VAL A 848 32.51 -29.43 18.25
C VAL A 848 33.74 -30.30 18.41
#